data_AF-A0A5N4ARK9-F1
#
_entry.id   AF-A0A5N4ARK9-F1
#
_cell.length_a   1.000
_cell.length_b   1.000
_cell.length_c   1.000
_cell.angle_alpha   90.00
_cell.angle_beta   90.00
_cell.angle_gamma   90.00
#
_symmetry.space_group_name_H-M   'P 1'
#
loop_
_entity.id
_entity.type
_entity.pdbx_description
1 polymer ?
#
loop_
_entity_poly.entity_id
_entity_poly.type
_entity_poly.pdbx_seq_one_letter_code
_entity_poly.pdbx_strand_id
1 'polypeptide(L)'
;MCYIRGLQKCNLCFIFLDPESLEKNVLLTRKLSIKWIIRYDPKDKYTNFLPTYYTEETNFGSILLTLWKRKLVTPYRDSFASIAYCIMTSATTGQPKIVKVTRECIASNIKGLRVVFKVTEKDVIYFGTPLTFDPSWLKRFMLDVLFPSNKCHGGVTILQIVPSLLLHWNDADIMYLLEKSSCRVLAFGGEKFPEEILKRPRSRDLKFFNLYGITEVSCWASTFESQGGGRVTLGDHLPDTLLEVRTDSGEVITDGQGELFIGSYSRICYIDDEDASTITTPVFRATGDLVQIKDGEIFYLGRVNSMIKRLGHKINLFEVQECVLQNTALPNVCIWYEDEYKMILFVEIKEFNEAVKKRIVDKLRVKLLHALPRECFPDHIEIIPSIPLSDHGKVDLVTLKVMYQKLICSDNEQRLVDVFMILWCKYLGLSINSAEKFENCTFFELGGNSITVIQCLSELKCTLDTTKQNDLTTLLFEKTFKECCNFVSHLQAVPYKKLKKTKYVHDTEQLTVEGTDTIELKIAWRYDLEACVDSTPTIVDERIVSIGSFSHKFITLDAITGAIVSLTILPDAIESACCAIPSTSYVCTGCYDGHLYCVDIKTGFIVWKYKSGDQIKCTPAIYENNTSITFGSYDKMLYCVNYNNGELIWKRDIFGSVTSNPTIHNERVYVATTLGSCCSFSVFSGEQIWKYNANVPIFGSPAIITQPSLVGWVSVSGILTFLSCDNGKKITSFQVDGNVFSGLCNFGDFVVFGCSNHKMYCVRIVENECRLCYVVTLDSSITATPHLFSYFNKILCAVASNKGCVYIMPFECGTVLGKLQLEGEIFSSPRVSNNRLYVGCRDNNLYCLNFRNKDVDAL
;
A
#
# COMPACT_ATOMS: atom_id res chain seq x y z
N MET A 1 -29.07 -21.66 8.60
CA MET A 1 -30.00 -20.77 9.34
C MET A 1 -30.34 -21.25 10.75
N CYS A 2 -30.82 -22.48 10.99
CA CYS A 2 -31.18 -22.93 12.36
C CYS A 2 -30.04 -22.74 13.38
N TYR A 3 -28.80 -23.02 12.95
CA TYR A 3 -27.59 -22.84 13.74
C TYR A 3 -27.38 -21.38 14.23
N ILE A 4 -27.52 -20.39 13.35
CA ILE A 4 -27.41 -18.96 13.68
C ILE A 4 -28.47 -18.53 14.72
N ARG A 5 -29.70 -19.06 14.60
CA ARG A 5 -30.78 -18.81 15.58
C ARG A 5 -30.41 -19.43 16.94
N GLY A 6 -29.73 -20.57 16.93
CA GLY A 6 -29.12 -21.18 18.12
C GLY A 6 -28.09 -20.25 18.77
N LEU A 7 -27.11 -19.75 18.01
CA LEU A 7 -26.09 -18.82 18.52
C LEU A 7 -26.72 -17.56 19.14
N GLN A 8 -27.75 -17.00 18.50
CA GLN A 8 -28.48 -15.85 19.02
C GLN A 8 -29.22 -16.16 20.33
N LYS A 9 -29.87 -17.33 20.45
CA LYS A 9 -30.51 -17.79 21.70
C LYS A 9 -29.50 -17.98 22.84
N CYS A 10 -28.26 -18.34 22.51
CA CYS A 10 -27.16 -18.48 23.47
C CYS A 10 -26.49 -17.15 23.85
N ASN A 11 -27.03 -16.02 23.39
CA ASN A 11 -26.48 -14.69 23.56
C ASN A 11 -25.03 -14.49 23.07
N LEU A 12 -24.63 -15.23 22.04
CA LEU A 12 -23.28 -15.11 21.48
C LEU A 12 -23.22 -14.07 20.36
N CYS A 13 -22.16 -13.25 20.37
CA CYS A 13 -21.81 -12.38 19.25
C CYS A 13 -21.07 -13.18 18.17
N PHE A 14 -21.38 -12.91 16.90
CA PHE A 14 -20.71 -13.53 15.76
C PHE A 14 -20.55 -12.54 14.59
N ILE A 15 -19.68 -12.89 13.66
CA ILE A 15 -19.38 -12.14 12.44
C ILE A 15 -19.34 -13.10 11.25
N PHE A 16 -19.79 -12.66 10.08
CA PHE A 16 -19.62 -13.41 8.84
C PHE A 16 -18.26 -13.11 8.24
N LEU A 17 -17.51 -14.17 7.95
CA LEU A 17 -16.24 -14.11 7.22
C LEU A 17 -16.50 -14.49 5.77
N ASP A 18 -15.97 -13.71 4.84
CA ASP A 18 -16.10 -13.99 3.42
C ASP A 18 -15.02 -15.00 3.00
N PRO A 19 -15.38 -16.20 2.53
CA PRO A 19 -14.41 -17.20 2.10
C PRO A 19 -13.57 -16.79 0.89
N GLU A 20 -13.84 -15.68 0.21
CA GLU A 20 -12.96 -15.20 -0.87
C GLU A 20 -11.97 -14.12 -0.39
N SER A 21 -12.26 -13.43 0.72
CA SER A 21 -11.46 -12.35 1.30
C SER A 21 -10.52 -12.81 2.43
N LEU A 22 -9.45 -13.52 2.09
CA LEU A 22 -8.55 -14.16 3.05
C LEU A 22 -7.84 -13.17 4.01
N GLU A 23 -7.20 -12.12 3.48
CA GLU A 23 -6.47 -11.12 4.27
C GLU A 23 -7.40 -10.41 5.27
N LYS A 24 -8.61 -10.09 4.80
CA LYS A 24 -9.69 -9.49 5.58
C LYS A 24 -10.06 -10.36 6.79
N ASN A 25 -10.20 -11.66 6.58
CA ASN A 25 -10.56 -12.61 7.64
C ASN A 25 -9.45 -12.78 8.68
N VAL A 26 -8.19 -12.79 8.26
CA VAL A 26 -7.04 -12.85 9.20
C VAL A 26 -7.01 -11.62 10.09
N LEU A 27 -7.24 -10.43 9.53
CA LEU A 27 -7.33 -9.19 10.31
C LEU A 27 -8.48 -9.25 11.33
N LEU A 28 -9.67 -9.68 10.91
CA LEU A 28 -10.86 -9.76 11.76
C LEU A 28 -10.70 -10.75 12.91
N THR A 29 -10.18 -11.95 12.62
CA THR A 29 -9.94 -12.99 13.63
C THR A 29 -8.95 -12.54 14.70
N ARG A 30 -7.94 -11.74 14.33
CA ARG A 30 -6.98 -11.14 15.26
C ARG A 30 -7.60 -10.00 16.09
N LYS A 31 -8.17 -8.97 15.43
CA LYS A 31 -8.74 -7.78 16.10
C LYS A 31 -9.86 -8.14 17.08
N LEU A 32 -10.80 -8.99 16.67
CA LEU A 32 -11.93 -9.40 17.51
C LEU A 32 -11.61 -10.57 18.44
N SER A 33 -10.40 -11.10 18.37
CA SER A 33 -9.99 -12.29 19.10
C SER A 33 -10.97 -13.46 19.00
N ILE A 34 -11.44 -13.74 17.77
CA ILE A 34 -12.53 -14.69 17.50
C ILE A 34 -12.22 -16.05 18.13
N LYS A 35 -13.07 -16.53 19.03
CA LYS A 35 -12.81 -17.79 19.75
C LYS A 35 -13.06 -19.03 18.89
N TRP A 36 -14.13 -18.97 18.10
CA TRP A 36 -14.62 -20.08 17.29
C TRP A 36 -14.94 -19.60 15.87
N ILE A 37 -14.49 -20.36 14.87
CA ILE A 37 -14.92 -20.21 13.47
C ILE A 37 -15.65 -21.48 13.08
N ILE A 38 -16.79 -21.33 12.41
CA ILE A 38 -17.73 -22.44 12.15
C ILE A 38 -17.94 -22.51 10.65
N ARG A 39 -17.78 -23.71 10.08
CA ARG A 39 -17.76 -23.93 8.63
C ARG A 39 -18.57 -25.15 8.24
N TYR A 40 -19.04 -25.16 7.00
CA TYR A 40 -19.69 -26.30 6.34
C TYR A 40 -18.82 -26.67 5.13
N ASP A 41 -18.31 -27.91 5.02
CA ASP A 41 -17.38 -28.27 3.93
C ASP A 41 -17.62 -29.67 3.35
N PRO A 42 -17.39 -29.83 2.03
CA PRO A 42 -16.76 -31.06 1.55
C PRO A 42 -15.47 -30.86 0.72
N LYS A 43 -15.12 -29.68 0.17
CA LYS A 43 -13.96 -29.45 -0.73
C LYS A 43 -13.55 -27.96 -0.90
N ASP A 44 -12.78 -27.34 0.00
CA ASP A 44 -12.12 -26.03 -0.32
C ASP A 44 -10.81 -25.67 0.45
N LYS A 45 -10.00 -24.78 -0.15
CA LYS A 45 -8.55 -24.49 -0.01
C LYS A 45 -8.04 -23.89 1.33
N TYR A 46 -8.79 -24.00 2.41
CA TYR A 46 -8.55 -23.19 3.61
C TYR A 46 -7.63 -23.78 4.68
N THR A 47 -7.18 -25.02 4.54
CA THR A 47 -6.62 -25.84 5.63
C THR A 47 -5.35 -25.30 6.32
N ASN A 48 -4.68 -24.26 5.80
CA ASN A 48 -3.37 -23.82 6.30
C ASN A 48 -3.26 -22.37 6.83
N PHE A 49 -4.34 -21.58 6.94
CA PHE A 49 -4.20 -20.11 7.08
C PHE A 49 -4.29 -19.51 8.49
N LEU A 50 -4.73 -20.25 9.50
CA LEU A 50 -4.81 -19.74 10.88
C LEU A 50 -4.03 -20.68 11.82
N PRO A 51 -2.69 -20.57 11.92
CA PRO A 51 -1.85 -21.47 12.74
C PRO A 51 -2.19 -21.42 14.24
N THR A 52 -2.93 -20.39 14.65
CA THR A 52 -3.44 -20.18 16.01
C THR A 52 -4.74 -20.93 16.32
N TYR A 53 -5.33 -21.65 15.37
CA TYR A 53 -6.55 -22.45 15.58
C TYR A 53 -6.27 -23.93 15.36
N TYR A 54 -7.02 -24.78 16.04
CA TYR A 54 -7.05 -26.22 15.78
C TYR A 54 -8.48 -26.63 15.38
N THR A 55 -8.58 -27.71 14.61
CA THR A 55 -9.83 -28.11 13.96
C THR A 55 -10.49 -29.27 14.69
N GLU A 56 -11.80 -29.18 14.91
CA GLU A 56 -12.68 -30.25 15.38
C GLU A 56 -13.84 -30.41 14.38
N GLU A 57 -14.34 -31.62 14.16
CA GLU A 57 -15.51 -31.86 13.31
C GLU A 57 -16.72 -32.29 14.16
N THR A 58 -17.92 -31.83 13.80
CA THR A 58 -19.16 -32.17 14.50
C THR A 58 -20.35 -32.26 13.54
N ASN A 59 -21.34 -33.08 13.88
CA ASN A 59 -22.56 -33.24 13.08
C ASN A 59 -23.70 -32.39 13.67
N PHE A 60 -24.37 -31.60 12.81
CA PHE A 60 -25.59 -30.88 13.16
C PHE A 60 -26.75 -31.35 12.26
N GLY A 61 -27.48 -32.37 12.71
CA GLY A 61 -28.46 -33.06 11.86
C GLY A 61 -27.75 -33.86 10.76
N SER A 62 -28.10 -33.62 9.50
CA SER A 62 -27.45 -34.23 8.32
C SER A 62 -26.25 -33.44 7.78
N ILE A 63 -25.84 -32.36 8.48
CA ILE A 63 -24.82 -31.41 8.04
C ILE A 63 -23.54 -31.64 8.87
N LEU A 64 -22.42 -31.95 8.20
CA LEU A 64 -21.09 -31.97 8.81
C LEU A 64 -20.55 -30.54 8.94
N LEU A 65 -20.13 -30.17 10.14
CA LEU A 65 -19.54 -28.86 10.44
C LEU A 65 -18.09 -29.02 10.88
N THR A 66 -17.22 -28.14 10.37
CA THR A 66 -15.84 -27.99 10.84
C THR A 66 -15.76 -26.78 11.77
N LEU A 67 -15.31 -26.99 13.00
CA LEU A 67 -15.10 -25.98 14.03
C LEU A 67 -13.61 -25.70 14.16
N TRP A 68 -13.22 -24.44 14.11
CA TRP A 68 -11.85 -24.02 14.40
C TRP A 68 -11.83 -23.27 15.72
N LYS A 69 -11.06 -23.76 16.69
CA LYS A 69 -10.91 -23.17 18.01
C LYS A 69 -9.52 -22.59 18.23
N ARG A 70 -9.44 -21.39 18.78
CA ARG A 70 -8.18 -20.70 19.05
C ARG A 70 -7.38 -21.38 20.18
N LYS A 71 -6.07 -21.55 20.00
CA LYS A 71 -5.13 -22.26 20.90
C LYS A 71 -4.83 -21.50 22.21
N LEU A 72 -4.79 -20.18 22.17
CA LEU A 72 -4.55 -19.31 23.33
C LEU A 72 -5.67 -18.27 23.42
N VAL A 73 -6.32 -18.19 24.58
CA VAL A 73 -7.38 -17.23 24.86
C VAL A 73 -6.88 -16.29 25.94
N THR A 74 -6.50 -15.07 25.57
CA THR A 74 -6.42 -13.98 26.54
C THR A 74 -7.86 -13.66 26.97
N PRO A 75 -8.19 -13.61 28.27
CA PRO A 75 -9.54 -13.30 28.70
C PRO A 75 -9.93 -11.91 28.20
N TYR A 76 -10.92 -11.84 27.31
CA TYR A 76 -11.55 -10.57 26.94
C TYR A 76 -12.36 -10.11 28.15
N ARG A 77 -12.03 -8.95 28.71
CA ARG A 77 -12.86 -8.34 29.76
C ARG A 77 -14.12 -7.80 29.09
N ASP A 78 -15.27 -8.39 29.42
CA ASP A 78 -16.59 -7.90 29.02
C ASP A 78 -16.82 -6.52 29.66
N SER A 79 -16.58 -5.45 28.91
CA SER A 79 -17.05 -4.08 29.24
C SER A 79 -18.14 -3.58 28.28
N PHE A 80 -18.45 -4.34 27.23
CA PHE A 80 -19.40 -3.91 26.20
C PHE A 80 -20.83 -4.39 26.53
N ALA A 81 -21.81 -3.51 26.28
CA ALA A 81 -23.22 -3.87 26.22
C ALA A 81 -23.44 -5.07 25.27
N SER A 82 -24.61 -5.72 25.35
CA SER A 82 -24.89 -6.95 24.58
C SER A 82 -24.73 -6.76 23.05
N ILE A 83 -23.53 -7.04 22.53
CA ILE A 83 -23.23 -6.92 21.10
C ILE A 83 -24.07 -7.96 20.35
N ALA A 84 -24.81 -7.51 19.34
CA ALA A 84 -25.58 -8.38 18.46
C ALA A 84 -24.68 -8.97 17.38
N TYR A 85 -23.86 -8.13 16.74
CA TYR A 85 -22.93 -8.54 15.69
C TYR A 85 -21.81 -7.53 15.48
N CYS A 86 -20.75 -7.98 14.83
CA CYS A 86 -19.70 -7.13 14.31
C CYS A 86 -19.68 -7.18 12.79
N ILE A 87 -19.33 -6.08 12.15
CA ILE A 87 -19.14 -5.99 10.70
C ILE A 87 -17.98 -5.05 10.37
N MET A 88 -17.29 -5.30 9.26
CA MET A 88 -16.19 -4.45 8.82
C MET A 88 -16.59 -3.64 7.59
N THR A 89 -16.39 -2.33 7.65
CA THR A 89 -16.64 -1.41 6.54
C THR A 89 -15.34 -1.04 5.84
N SER A 90 -15.39 -0.90 4.52
CA SER A 90 -14.35 -0.20 3.76
C SER A 90 -14.55 1.30 3.99
N ALA A 91 -13.72 1.94 4.81
CA ALA A 91 -13.87 3.36 5.03
C ALA A 91 -13.58 4.13 3.73
N THR A 92 -14.38 5.16 3.46
CA THR A 92 -14.09 6.19 2.44
C THR A 92 -12.77 6.94 2.68
N THR A 93 -12.15 6.75 3.86
CA THR A 93 -10.84 7.28 4.28
C THR A 93 -9.69 6.29 4.09
N GLY A 94 -9.94 5.10 3.51
CA GLY A 94 -8.90 4.14 3.12
C GLY A 94 -8.51 3.09 4.19
N GLN A 95 -8.91 3.22 5.45
CA GLN A 95 -8.63 2.23 6.51
C GLN A 95 -9.90 1.46 6.93
N PRO A 96 -9.95 0.12 6.85
CA PRO A 96 -11.12 -0.65 7.26
C PRO A 96 -11.42 -0.49 8.76
N LYS A 97 -12.69 -0.23 9.10
CA LYS A 97 -13.14 -0.05 10.49
C LYS A 97 -14.04 -1.20 10.91
N ILE A 98 -13.92 -1.64 12.16
CA ILE A 98 -14.83 -2.65 12.73
C ILE A 98 -15.96 -1.94 13.48
N VAL A 99 -17.20 -2.18 13.07
CA VAL A 99 -18.38 -1.68 13.77
C VAL A 99 -18.99 -2.81 14.59
N LYS A 100 -19.06 -2.59 15.90
CA LYS A 100 -19.69 -3.49 16.89
C LYS A 100 -21.11 -2.96 17.16
N VAL A 101 -22.11 -3.66 16.66
CA VAL A 101 -23.52 -3.26 16.73
C VAL A 101 -24.17 -3.88 17.95
N THR A 102 -24.76 -3.04 18.81
CA THR A 102 -25.50 -3.48 20.01
C THR A 102 -26.89 -4.00 19.64
N ARG A 103 -27.48 -4.82 20.52
CA ARG A 103 -28.85 -5.33 20.32
C ARG A 103 -29.89 -4.23 20.32
N GLU A 104 -29.73 -3.26 21.21
CA GLU A 104 -30.60 -2.09 21.33
C GLU A 104 -30.62 -1.30 20.02
N CYS A 105 -29.44 -1.10 19.43
CA CYS A 105 -29.26 -0.36 18.19
C CYS A 105 -30.00 -1.01 17.00
N ILE A 106 -29.80 -2.32 16.76
CA ILE A 106 -30.49 -3.02 15.67
C ILE A 106 -31.99 -3.22 15.95
N ALA A 107 -32.39 -3.41 17.21
CA ALA A 107 -33.79 -3.61 17.59
C ALA A 107 -34.65 -2.38 17.28
N SER A 108 -34.14 -1.17 17.53
CA SER A 108 -34.83 0.07 17.18
C SER A 108 -35.05 0.19 15.67
N ASN A 109 -34.02 -0.14 14.88
CA ASN A 109 -34.10 -0.13 13.41
C ASN A 109 -35.19 -1.09 12.88
N ILE A 110 -35.23 -2.32 13.39
CA ILE A 110 -36.23 -3.34 13.01
C ILE A 110 -37.64 -2.87 13.36
N LYS A 111 -37.85 -2.31 14.56
CA LYS A 111 -39.16 -1.79 15.01
C LYS A 111 -39.62 -0.65 14.09
N GLY A 112 -38.72 0.29 13.77
CA GLY A 112 -39.01 1.39 12.85
C GLY A 112 -39.46 0.90 11.48
N LEU A 113 -38.67 0.05 10.83
CA LEU A 113 -39.01 -0.48 9.51
C LEU A 113 -40.28 -1.35 9.51
N ARG A 114 -40.54 -2.10 10.59
CA ARG A 114 -41.78 -2.88 10.73
C ARG A 114 -43.01 -1.98 10.65
N VAL A 115 -42.95 -0.82 11.30
CA VAL A 115 -44.03 0.18 11.29
C VAL A 115 -44.14 0.85 9.92
N VAL A 116 -43.02 1.34 9.38
CA VAL A 116 -42.97 2.06 8.09
C VAL A 116 -43.48 1.17 6.95
N PHE A 117 -43.00 -0.07 6.86
CA PHE A 117 -43.42 -1.00 5.81
C PHE A 117 -44.73 -1.75 6.13
N LYS A 118 -45.33 -1.51 7.31
CA LYS A 118 -46.55 -2.17 7.78
C LYS A 118 -46.46 -3.69 7.66
N VAL A 119 -45.38 -4.27 8.20
CA VAL A 119 -45.08 -5.70 8.01
C VAL A 119 -46.03 -6.57 8.83
N THR A 120 -46.59 -7.60 8.18
CA THR A 120 -47.51 -8.59 8.74
C THR A 120 -46.96 -10.01 8.61
N GLU A 121 -47.63 -10.99 9.21
CA GLU A 121 -47.25 -12.41 9.11
C GLU A 121 -47.42 -13.00 7.71
N LYS A 122 -48.12 -12.30 6.81
CA LYS A 122 -48.31 -12.71 5.40
C LYS A 122 -47.18 -12.25 4.48
N ASP A 123 -46.27 -11.42 4.98
CA ASP A 123 -45.22 -10.83 4.16
C ASP A 123 -44.04 -11.78 3.97
N VAL A 124 -43.52 -11.81 2.74
CA VAL A 124 -42.29 -12.50 2.38
C VAL A 124 -41.25 -11.44 2.04
N ILE A 125 -40.21 -11.34 2.87
CA ILE A 125 -39.22 -10.26 2.77
C ILE A 125 -37.92 -10.79 2.17
N TYR A 126 -37.43 -10.10 1.14
CA TYR A 126 -36.13 -10.39 0.54
C TYR A 126 -35.21 -9.17 0.64
N PHE A 127 -34.06 -9.37 1.27
CA PHE A 127 -32.94 -8.42 1.24
C PHE A 127 -31.92 -8.91 0.21
N GLY A 128 -31.70 -8.12 -0.83
CA GLY A 128 -30.80 -8.41 -1.95
C GLY A 128 -29.33 -8.13 -1.68
N THR A 129 -28.91 -8.15 -0.41
CA THR A 129 -27.56 -7.82 0.03
C THR A 129 -26.83 -9.04 0.60
N PRO A 130 -25.49 -9.14 0.45
CA PRO A 130 -24.71 -10.25 0.98
C PRO A 130 -24.68 -10.24 2.52
N LEU A 131 -24.42 -11.39 3.14
CA LEU A 131 -24.34 -11.53 4.61
C LEU A 131 -23.23 -10.72 5.28
N THR A 132 -22.27 -10.24 4.49
CA THR A 132 -21.16 -9.38 4.91
C THR A 132 -21.50 -7.89 4.89
N PHE A 133 -22.73 -7.53 4.51
CA PHE A 133 -23.25 -6.16 4.53
C PHE A 133 -24.36 -6.01 5.57
N ASP A 134 -24.43 -4.88 6.28
CA ASP A 134 -25.24 -4.75 7.49
C ASP A 134 -26.77 -4.85 7.27
N PRO A 135 -27.39 -4.35 6.18
CA PRO A 135 -28.82 -4.53 5.95
C PRO A 135 -29.25 -5.99 5.84
N SER A 136 -28.34 -6.90 5.51
CA SER A 136 -28.65 -8.34 5.48
C SER A 136 -29.06 -8.89 6.85
N TRP A 137 -28.70 -8.22 7.94
CA TRP A 137 -29.09 -8.59 9.30
C TRP A 137 -30.58 -8.35 9.56
N LEU A 138 -31.23 -7.40 8.87
CA LEU A 138 -32.67 -7.16 8.98
C LEU A 138 -33.49 -8.36 8.47
N LYS A 139 -32.97 -9.07 7.46
CA LYS A 139 -33.53 -10.33 6.94
C LYS A 139 -33.76 -11.37 8.04
N ARG A 140 -33.04 -11.27 9.15
CA ARG A 140 -32.98 -12.33 10.15
C ARG A 140 -33.99 -12.19 11.29
N PHE A 141 -34.43 -10.97 11.57
CA PHE A 141 -35.32 -10.67 12.69
C PHE A 141 -36.77 -10.42 12.26
N MET A 142 -37.02 -10.24 10.96
CA MET A 142 -38.36 -10.17 10.37
C MET A 142 -38.71 -11.56 9.80
N LEU A 143 -39.93 -12.06 10.06
CA LEU A 143 -40.35 -13.47 9.92
C LEU A 143 -40.26 -14.04 8.48
N ASP A 144 -40.26 -15.39 8.42
CA ASP A 144 -40.31 -16.31 7.26
C ASP A 144 -39.76 -15.82 5.91
N VAL A 145 -38.45 -15.99 5.74
CA VAL A 145 -37.76 -15.65 4.49
C VAL A 145 -37.46 -16.91 3.66
N LEU A 146 -38.18 -17.06 2.55
CA LEU A 146 -37.86 -18.00 1.47
C LEU A 146 -36.62 -17.53 0.70
N PHE A 147 -35.77 -18.48 0.30
CA PHE A 147 -34.74 -18.27 -0.73
C PHE A 147 -35.31 -18.77 -2.05
N PRO A 148 -36.05 -17.96 -2.83
CA PRO A 148 -36.44 -18.41 -4.14
C PRO A 148 -35.19 -18.51 -5.00
N SER A 149 -35.01 -19.64 -5.67
CA SER A 149 -33.99 -19.85 -6.70
C SER A 149 -34.13 -18.87 -7.87
N ASN A 150 -35.31 -18.23 -8.02
CA ASN A 150 -35.60 -17.21 -9.02
C ASN A 150 -35.96 -15.86 -8.37
N LYS A 151 -35.23 -14.82 -8.73
CA LYS A 151 -35.16 -13.49 -8.07
C LYS A 151 -36.49 -12.73 -7.88
N CYS A 152 -37.56 -13.09 -8.61
CA CYS A 152 -38.89 -12.45 -8.49
C CYS A 152 -40.09 -13.41 -8.45
N HIS A 153 -39.89 -14.72 -8.56
CA HIS A 153 -41.01 -15.68 -8.76
C HIS A 153 -41.46 -16.40 -7.49
N GLY A 154 -41.04 -15.93 -6.32
CA GLY A 154 -41.24 -16.60 -5.02
C GLY A 154 -42.31 -16.00 -4.10
N GLY A 155 -43.20 -15.15 -4.59
CA GLY A 155 -44.21 -14.50 -3.73
C GLY A 155 -43.65 -13.40 -2.81
N VAL A 156 -42.49 -12.82 -3.14
CA VAL A 156 -41.87 -11.73 -2.36
C VAL A 156 -42.81 -10.53 -2.32
N THR A 157 -43.11 -10.02 -1.13
CA THR A 157 -43.97 -8.84 -0.91
C THR A 157 -43.16 -7.59 -0.56
N ILE A 158 -41.98 -7.76 0.04
CA ILE A 158 -41.07 -6.67 0.39
C ILE A 158 -39.68 -6.98 -0.15
N LEU A 159 -39.15 -6.10 -1.01
CA LEU A 159 -37.82 -6.22 -1.59
C LEU A 159 -36.97 -5.01 -1.16
N GLN A 160 -35.88 -5.26 -0.41
CA GLN A 160 -34.82 -4.28 -0.20
C GLN A 160 -33.65 -4.61 -1.12
N ILE A 161 -33.20 -3.64 -1.92
CA ILE A 161 -32.12 -3.86 -2.89
C ILE A 161 -31.27 -2.60 -3.05
N VAL A 162 -30.01 -2.79 -3.41
CA VAL A 162 -29.11 -1.69 -3.80
C VAL A 162 -29.47 -1.26 -5.24
N PRO A 163 -29.59 0.05 -5.53
CA PRO A 163 -29.96 0.56 -6.86
C PRO A 163 -29.19 -0.08 -8.02
N SER A 164 -27.85 -0.09 -7.97
CA SER A 164 -27.03 -0.66 -9.04
C SER A 164 -27.30 -2.15 -9.27
N LEU A 165 -27.52 -2.94 -8.21
CA LEU A 165 -27.87 -4.36 -8.35
C LEU A 165 -29.21 -4.59 -9.06
N LEU A 166 -30.22 -3.73 -8.82
CA LEU A 166 -31.48 -3.80 -9.56
C LEU A 166 -31.30 -3.40 -11.02
N LEU A 167 -30.51 -2.35 -11.29
CA LEU A 167 -30.27 -1.85 -12.64
C LEU A 167 -29.50 -2.84 -13.53
N HIS A 168 -28.80 -3.81 -12.93
CA HIS A 168 -28.18 -4.92 -13.66
C HIS A 168 -29.17 -5.98 -14.16
N TRP A 169 -30.42 -5.96 -13.68
CA TRP A 169 -31.43 -6.87 -14.18
C TRP A 169 -31.81 -6.48 -15.61
N ASN A 170 -32.30 -7.46 -16.39
CA ASN A 170 -32.85 -7.13 -17.70
C ASN A 170 -34.17 -6.37 -17.55
N ASP A 171 -34.56 -5.60 -18.57
CA ASP A 171 -35.77 -4.79 -18.52
C ASP A 171 -37.03 -5.63 -18.31
N ALA A 172 -37.08 -6.86 -18.81
CA ALA A 172 -38.23 -7.74 -18.63
C ALA A 172 -38.45 -8.12 -17.15
N ASP A 173 -37.39 -8.43 -16.42
CA ASP A 173 -37.43 -8.74 -14.99
C ASP A 173 -37.81 -7.51 -14.16
N ILE A 174 -37.28 -6.33 -14.50
CA ILE A 174 -37.65 -5.08 -13.83
C ILE A 174 -39.13 -4.79 -14.07
N MET A 175 -39.61 -4.88 -15.31
CA MET A 175 -41.03 -4.63 -15.61
C MET A 175 -41.95 -5.67 -14.96
N TYR A 176 -41.53 -6.94 -14.89
CA TYR A 176 -42.27 -7.97 -14.15
C TYR A 176 -42.35 -7.61 -12.65
N LEU A 177 -41.24 -7.20 -12.02
CA LEU A 177 -41.22 -6.76 -10.63
C LEU A 177 -42.19 -5.58 -10.41
N LEU A 178 -42.16 -4.58 -11.29
CA LEU A 178 -42.94 -3.34 -11.13
C LEU A 178 -44.45 -3.51 -11.37
N GLU A 179 -44.85 -4.34 -12.32
CA GLU A 179 -46.26 -4.44 -12.76
C GLU A 179 -46.95 -5.73 -12.32
N LYS A 180 -46.24 -6.86 -12.32
CA LYS A 180 -46.86 -8.21 -12.29
C LYS A 180 -46.51 -9.04 -11.06
N SER A 181 -45.52 -8.62 -10.27
CA SER A 181 -45.11 -9.34 -9.07
C SER A 181 -46.04 -9.09 -7.88
N SER A 182 -45.90 -9.89 -6.83
CA SER A 182 -46.56 -9.69 -5.53
C SER A 182 -45.92 -8.59 -4.67
N CYS A 183 -44.88 -7.91 -5.19
CA CYS A 183 -44.13 -6.91 -4.44
C CYS A 183 -45.00 -5.67 -4.19
N ARG A 184 -45.16 -5.31 -2.91
CA ARG A 184 -45.86 -4.10 -2.46
C ARG A 184 -44.92 -3.02 -1.94
N VAL A 185 -43.69 -3.39 -1.56
CA VAL A 185 -42.66 -2.47 -1.07
C VAL A 185 -41.35 -2.77 -1.79
N LEU A 186 -40.86 -1.80 -2.55
CA LEU A 186 -39.50 -1.81 -3.10
C LEU A 186 -38.69 -0.69 -2.43
N ALA A 187 -37.75 -1.09 -1.59
CA ALA A 187 -36.91 -0.19 -0.81
C ALA A 187 -35.47 -0.17 -1.36
N PHE A 188 -35.01 1.02 -1.73
CA PHE A 188 -33.65 1.27 -2.17
C PHE A 188 -32.81 1.78 -1.02
N GLY A 189 -31.57 1.33 -0.91
CA GLY A 189 -30.65 1.89 0.07
C GLY A 189 -29.20 1.51 -0.19
N GLY A 190 -28.29 2.29 0.39
CA GLY A 190 -26.84 2.11 0.26
C GLY A 190 -26.19 2.82 -0.92
N GLU A 191 -26.99 3.35 -1.86
CA GLU A 191 -26.61 4.25 -2.95
C GLU A 191 -27.74 5.29 -3.18
N LYS A 192 -27.50 6.31 -4.02
CA LYS A 192 -28.53 7.29 -4.37
C LYS A 192 -29.73 6.61 -5.01
N PHE A 193 -30.93 7.08 -4.64
CA PHE A 193 -32.18 6.60 -5.20
C PHE A 193 -32.23 6.77 -6.73
N PRO A 194 -32.62 5.73 -7.50
CA PRO A 194 -32.67 5.79 -8.95
C PRO A 194 -33.98 6.44 -9.43
N GLU A 195 -34.04 7.78 -9.46
CA GLU A 195 -35.27 8.54 -9.78
C GLU A 195 -35.91 8.16 -11.13
N GLU A 196 -35.12 7.71 -12.10
CA GLU A 196 -35.63 7.25 -13.41
C GLU A 196 -36.60 6.08 -13.31
N ILE A 197 -36.54 5.26 -12.25
CA ILE A 197 -37.49 4.16 -12.04
C ILE A 197 -38.91 4.68 -11.77
N LEU A 198 -39.05 5.90 -11.24
CA LEU A 198 -40.35 6.51 -10.93
C LEU A 198 -41.16 6.80 -12.20
N LYS A 199 -40.48 6.95 -13.36
CA LYS A 199 -41.10 7.19 -14.66
C LYS A 199 -41.64 5.92 -15.30
N ARG A 200 -41.27 4.74 -14.81
CA ARG A 200 -41.70 3.45 -15.37
C ARG A 200 -43.13 3.11 -14.91
N PRO A 201 -43.94 2.46 -15.76
CA PRO A 201 -45.25 1.97 -15.34
C PRO A 201 -45.10 0.94 -14.19
N ARG A 202 -46.04 0.99 -13.24
CA ARG A 202 -46.04 0.11 -12.06
C ARG A 202 -47.45 -0.15 -11.52
N SER A 203 -47.59 -1.20 -10.72
CA SER A 203 -48.79 -1.45 -9.94
C SER A 203 -49.07 -0.32 -8.95
N ARG A 204 -50.35 -0.02 -8.69
CA ARG A 204 -50.78 1.00 -7.72
C ARG A 204 -50.43 0.61 -6.28
N ASP A 205 -50.31 -0.68 -6.00
CA ASP A 205 -50.02 -1.21 -4.67
C ASP A 205 -48.51 -1.21 -4.36
N LEU A 206 -47.65 -0.96 -5.38
CA LEU A 206 -46.20 -0.93 -5.21
C LEU A 206 -45.70 0.44 -4.76
N LYS A 207 -45.23 0.50 -3.52
CA LYS A 207 -44.60 1.68 -2.93
C LYS A 207 -43.08 1.64 -3.07
N PHE A 208 -42.49 2.80 -3.36
CA PHE A 208 -41.04 2.97 -3.39
C PHE A 208 -40.56 3.69 -2.13
N PHE A 209 -39.51 3.15 -1.53
CA PHE A 209 -38.87 3.77 -0.36
C PHE A 209 -37.40 4.05 -0.65
N ASN A 210 -36.94 5.23 -0.24
CA ASN A 210 -35.52 5.53 -0.11
C ASN A 210 -35.12 5.30 1.35
N LEU A 211 -34.12 4.46 1.58
CA LEU A 211 -33.52 4.19 2.89
C LEU A 211 -32.10 4.75 2.91
N TYR A 212 -31.82 5.57 3.92
CA TYR A 212 -30.49 6.16 4.11
C TYR A 212 -29.94 5.81 5.48
N GLY A 213 -28.64 5.58 5.57
CA GLY A 213 -27.93 5.32 6.80
C GLY A 213 -26.51 4.85 6.55
N ILE A 214 -25.75 4.78 7.65
CA ILE A 214 -24.36 4.29 7.67
C ILE A 214 -24.25 3.12 8.64
N THR A 215 -23.26 2.26 8.43
CA THR A 215 -23.08 1.07 9.27
C THR A 215 -22.77 1.45 10.72
N GLU A 216 -22.09 2.59 10.94
CA GLU A 216 -21.73 3.16 12.24
C GLU A 216 -22.94 3.53 13.14
N VAL A 217 -24.16 3.50 12.59
CA VAL A 217 -25.42 3.69 13.34
C VAL A 217 -26.42 2.53 13.13
N SER A 218 -25.94 1.39 12.63
CA SER A 218 -26.70 0.17 12.31
C SER A 218 -27.74 0.35 11.21
N CYS A 219 -27.37 -0.05 9.99
CA CYS A 219 -28.23 -0.07 8.81
C CYS A 219 -28.76 1.33 8.44
N TRP A 220 -30.00 1.63 8.82
CA TRP A 220 -30.74 2.78 8.33
C TRP A 220 -31.00 3.80 9.44
N ALA A 221 -30.94 5.07 9.08
CA ALA A 221 -31.17 6.22 9.95
C ALA A 221 -32.43 6.99 9.55
N SER A 222 -32.79 6.99 8.27
CA SER A 222 -33.98 7.69 7.76
C SER A 222 -34.64 6.96 6.60
N THR A 223 -35.87 7.35 6.30
CA THR A 223 -36.68 6.76 5.23
C THR A 223 -37.59 7.79 4.57
N PHE A 224 -37.75 7.69 3.26
CA PHE A 224 -38.69 8.50 2.47
C PHE A 224 -39.58 7.62 1.60
N GLU A 225 -40.89 7.81 1.63
CA GLU A 225 -41.83 7.15 0.71
C GLU A 225 -42.05 8.04 -0.53
N SER A 226 -41.57 7.60 -1.70
CA SER A 226 -41.73 8.37 -2.94
C SER A 226 -43.17 8.31 -3.48
N GLN A 227 -43.74 9.49 -3.70
CA GLN A 227 -45.06 9.66 -4.33
C GLN A 227 -45.02 9.62 -5.87
N GLY A 228 -43.85 9.35 -6.47
CA GLY A 228 -43.69 9.22 -7.93
C GLY A 228 -43.39 10.52 -8.68
N GLY A 229 -43.32 11.66 -8.00
CA GLY A 229 -42.88 12.95 -8.56
C GLY A 229 -42.04 13.75 -7.55
N GLY A 230 -41.24 14.69 -8.05
CA GLY A 230 -40.31 15.49 -7.24
C GLY A 230 -38.95 14.82 -7.01
N ARG A 231 -38.00 15.58 -6.43
CA ARG A 231 -36.66 15.11 -6.10
C ARG A 231 -36.71 14.27 -4.83
N VAL A 232 -36.02 13.13 -4.80
CA VAL A 232 -36.06 12.21 -3.67
C VAL A 232 -35.19 12.72 -2.51
N THR A 233 -35.77 12.78 -1.32
CA THR A 233 -35.12 13.27 -0.10
C THR A 233 -34.62 12.10 0.76
N LEU A 234 -33.85 12.40 1.81
CA LEU A 234 -33.48 11.42 2.82
C LEU A 234 -34.65 11.08 3.77
N GLY A 235 -35.72 11.87 3.74
CA GLY A 235 -36.96 11.67 4.50
C GLY A 235 -36.82 11.77 6.01
N ASP A 236 -37.81 11.20 6.70
CA ASP A 236 -37.92 11.27 8.15
C ASP A 236 -36.96 10.32 8.85
N HIS A 237 -36.47 10.73 10.01
CA HIS A 237 -35.62 9.90 10.84
C HIS A 237 -36.40 8.67 11.37
N LEU A 238 -35.72 7.52 11.44
CA LEU A 238 -36.23 6.35 12.13
C LEU A 238 -36.23 6.58 13.65
N PRO A 239 -36.93 5.73 14.44
CA PRO A 239 -36.93 5.84 15.89
C PRO A 239 -35.51 5.92 16.48
N ASP A 240 -35.39 6.62 17.61
CA ASP A 240 -34.14 6.79 18.35
C ASP A 240 -32.97 7.34 17.49
N THR A 241 -33.26 8.18 16.49
CA THR A 241 -32.26 8.75 15.58
C THR A 241 -32.41 10.26 15.52
N LEU A 242 -31.27 10.97 15.52
CA LEU A 242 -31.16 12.41 15.33
C LEU A 242 -30.43 12.65 14.01
N LEU A 243 -30.84 13.67 13.26
CA LEU A 243 -30.15 14.12 12.05
C LEU A 243 -29.75 15.57 12.26
N GLU A 244 -28.48 15.89 12.07
CA GLU A 244 -27.96 17.25 12.11
C GLU A 244 -27.15 17.51 10.84
N VAL A 245 -27.32 18.68 10.24
CA VAL A 245 -26.45 19.13 9.15
C VAL A 245 -25.55 20.20 9.69
N ARG A 246 -24.24 20.03 9.53
CA ARG A 246 -23.23 20.93 10.07
C ARG A 246 -22.41 21.57 8.96
N THR A 247 -22.11 22.86 9.09
CA THR A 247 -21.21 23.58 8.19
C THR A 247 -19.75 23.18 8.41
N ASP A 248 -18.85 23.65 7.54
CA ASP A 248 -17.40 23.48 7.70
C ASP A 248 -16.86 24.07 9.02
N SER A 249 -17.55 25.05 9.62
CA SER A 249 -17.23 25.61 10.94
C SER A 249 -17.79 24.79 12.11
N GLY A 250 -18.55 23.73 11.84
CA GLY A 250 -19.18 22.86 12.83
C GLY A 250 -20.53 23.34 13.34
N GLU A 251 -21.10 24.42 12.78
CA GLU A 251 -22.39 24.96 13.20
C GLU A 251 -23.56 24.14 12.64
N VAL A 252 -24.55 23.82 13.48
CA VAL A 252 -25.76 23.12 13.04
C VAL A 252 -26.67 24.10 12.30
N ILE A 253 -27.09 23.73 11.09
CA ILE A 253 -27.94 24.53 10.22
C ILE A 253 -29.28 23.83 9.95
N THR A 254 -30.30 24.64 9.63
CA THR A 254 -31.66 24.19 9.26
C THR A 254 -32.06 24.59 7.85
N ASP A 255 -31.19 25.30 7.13
CA ASP A 255 -31.32 25.66 5.72
C ASP A 255 -29.91 25.86 5.13
N GLY A 256 -29.70 25.45 3.88
CA GLY A 256 -28.39 25.53 3.21
C GLY A 256 -27.65 24.19 3.10
N GLN A 257 -26.35 24.23 2.80
CA GLN A 257 -25.53 23.03 2.53
C GLN A 257 -24.54 22.75 3.66
N GLY A 258 -24.32 21.47 3.97
CA GLY A 258 -23.38 21.02 4.99
C GLY A 258 -23.21 19.51 5.02
N GLU A 259 -22.35 19.02 5.92
CA GLU A 259 -22.17 17.59 6.15
C GLU A 259 -23.28 17.04 7.07
N LEU A 260 -23.82 15.87 6.73
CA LEU A 260 -24.80 15.18 7.56
C LEU A 260 -24.12 14.43 8.71
N PHE A 261 -24.65 14.59 9.91
CA PHE A 261 -24.30 13.85 11.11
C PHE A 261 -25.52 13.08 11.60
N ILE A 262 -25.31 11.82 11.98
CA ILE A 262 -26.37 10.96 12.52
C ILE A 262 -26.09 10.73 14.01
N GLY A 263 -27.04 11.14 14.84
CA GLY A 263 -26.96 11.07 16.30
C GLY A 263 -27.89 10.03 16.90
N SER A 264 -27.58 9.56 18.10
CA SER A 264 -28.54 8.83 18.93
C SER A 264 -28.17 8.84 20.42
N TYR A 265 -29.18 8.78 21.28
CA TYR A 265 -29.02 8.52 22.71
C TYR A 265 -28.97 7.02 23.06
N SER A 266 -29.48 6.14 22.19
CA SER A 266 -29.66 4.71 22.51
C SER A 266 -29.20 3.77 21.40
N ARG A 267 -29.20 4.20 20.14
CA ARG A 267 -28.68 3.46 18.97
C ARG A 267 -27.17 3.62 18.83
N ILE A 268 -26.42 3.14 19.82
CA ILE A 268 -24.96 3.28 19.86
C ILE A 268 -24.31 2.02 19.27
N CYS A 269 -23.45 2.22 18.26
CA CYS A 269 -22.48 1.24 17.80
C CYS A 269 -21.08 1.67 18.23
N TYR A 270 -20.23 0.72 18.61
CA TYR A 270 -18.84 0.98 18.97
C TYR A 270 -17.94 0.75 17.74
N ILE A 271 -17.08 1.70 17.45
CA ILE A 271 -16.17 1.67 16.29
C ILE A 271 -14.76 1.32 16.77
N ASP A 272 -14.16 0.30 16.18
CA ASP A 272 -12.84 -0.23 16.51
C ASP A 272 -12.65 -0.41 18.04
N ASP A 273 -11.79 0.39 18.65
CA ASP A 273 -11.40 0.28 20.06
C ASP A 273 -12.09 1.31 20.97
N GLU A 274 -13.18 1.95 20.52
CA GLU A 274 -14.01 2.80 21.38
C GLU A 274 -14.41 2.07 22.67
N ASP A 275 -14.20 2.73 23.82
CA ASP A 275 -14.56 2.20 25.13
C ASP A 275 -15.97 2.66 25.51
N ALA A 276 -16.84 1.71 25.88
CA ALA A 276 -18.19 2.00 26.33
C ALA A 276 -18.22 2.93 27.55
N SER A 277 -17.16 2.95 28.38
CA SER A 277 -17.12 3.79 29.58
C SER A 277 -16.88 5.28 29.30
N THR A 278 -16.39 5.65 28.11
CA THR A 278 -15.97 7.02 27.77
C THR A 278 -16.93 7.73 26.80
N ILE A 279 -17.93 7.02 26.26
CA ILE A 279 -18.87 7.57 25.30
C ILE A 279 -19.94 8.43 26.00
N THR A 280 -20.06 9.68 25.57
CA THR A 280 -21.12 10.61 26.01
C THR A 280 -22.29 10.61 25.02
N THR A 281 -23.52 10.56 25.53
CA THR A 281 -24.74 10.62 24.70
C THR A 281 -25.31 12.04 24.65
N PRO A 282 -25.85 12.51 23.51
CA PRO A 282 -26.05 11.78 22.27
C PRO A 282 -24.74 11.60 21.48
N VAL A 283 -24.57 10.41 20.91
CA VAL A 283 -23.40 10.09 20.10
C VAL A 283 -23.69 10.46 18.66
N PHE A 284 -22.95 11.42 18.10
CA PHE A 284 -23.03 11.79 16.69
C PHE A 284 -21.91 11.15 15.87
N ARG A 285 -22.27 10.61 14.70
CA ARG A 285 -21.33 10.08 13.72
C ARG A 285 -21.35 10.97 12.47
N ALA A 286 -20.18 11.47 12.10
CA ALA A 286 -19.96 12.11 10.81
C ALA A 286 -20.18 11.08 9.69
N THR A 287 -21.00 11.42 8.70
CA THR A 287 -21.31 10.51 7.58
C THR A 287 -20.31 10.63 6.43
N GLY A 288 -19.62 11.78 6.33
CA GLY A 288 -18.87 12.19 5.14
C GLY A 288 -19.77 12.47 3.93
N ASP A 289 -21.08 12.57 4.11
CA ASP A 289 -22.06 12.88 3.08
C ASP A 289 -22.44 14.35 3.12
N LEU A 290 -22.33 15.02 1.97
CA LEU A 290 -22.79 16.39 1.77
C LEU A 290 -24.29 16.37 1.45
N VAL A 291 -25.03 17.23 2.13
CA VAL A 291 -26.47 17.39 1.94
C VAL A 291 -26.86 18.85 1.81
N GLN A 292 -28.04 19.09 1.24
CA GLN A 292 -28.70 20.37 1.24
C GLN A 292 -30.00 20.27 2.02
N ILE A 293 -30.17 21.10 3.04
CA ILE A 293 -31.47 21.35 3.62
C ILE A 293 -32.15 22.45 2.82
N LYS A 294 -33.38 22.20 2.41
CA LYS A 294 -34.26 23.20 1.80
C LYS A 294 -35.69 22.89 2.17
N ASP A 295 -36.43 23.91 2.64
CA ASP A 295 -37.84 23.78 3.04
C ASP A 295 -38.09 22.69 4.10
N GLY A 296 -37.09 22.45 4.97
CA GLY A 296 -37.13 21.42 6.01
C GLY A 296 -36.82 19.99 5.52
N GLU A 297 -36.59 19.80 4.23
CA GLU A 297 -36.23 18.51 3.64
C GLU A 297 -34.72 18.40 3.40
N ILE A 298 -34.16 17.19 3.57
CA ILE A 298 -32.73 16.92 3.39
C ILE A 298 -32.51 16.22 2.05
N PHE A 299 -31.76 16.85 1.15
CA PHE A 299 -31.39 16.32 -0.16
C PHE A 299 -29.93 15.87 -0.17
N TYR A 300 -29.70 14.65 -0.64
CA TYR A 300 -28.35 14.13 -0.83
C TYR A 300 -27.64 14.81 -1.99
N LEU A 301 -26.42 15.32 -1.77
CA LEU A 301 -25.59 15.97 -2.80
C LEU A 301 -24.35 15.15 -3.21
N GLY A 302 -23.92 14.20 -2.39
CA GLY A 302 -22.74 13.38 -2.66
C GLY A 302 -21.88 13.16 -1.41
N ARG A 303 -20.64 12.72 -1.59
CA ARG A 303 -19.64 12.58 -0.53
C ARG A 303 -18.73 13.81 -0.50
N VAL A 304 -18.32 14.25 0.68
CA VAL A 304 -17.29 15.29 0.86
C VAL A 304 -16.00 14.93 0.11
N ASN A 305 -15.64 13.64 0.06
CA ASN A 305 -14.42 13.15 -0.60
C ASN A 305 -14.55 12.97 -2.13
N SER A 306 -15.75 13.09 -2.72
CA SER A 306 -15.94 13.04 -4.19
C SER A 306 -15.72 14.39 -4.87
N MET A 307 -15.37 15.41 -4.08
CA MET A 307 -14.96 16.73 -4.54
C MET A 307 -13.48 16.69 -4.91
N ILE A 308 -13.20 16.85 -6.20
CA ILE A 308 -11.82 16.93 -6.70
C ILE A 308 -11.44 18.37 -6.98
N LYS A 309 -10.15 18.67 -6.89
CA LYS A 309 -9.61 19.95 -7.32
C LYS A 309 -8.89 19.75 -8.65
N ARG A 310 -9.48 20.23 -9.75
CA ARG A 310 -8.92 20.10 -11.11
C ARG A 310 -8.79 21.48 -11.74
N LEU A 311 -7.61 21.79 -12.26
CA LEU A 311 -7.32 23.08 -12.91
C LEU A 311 -7.67 24.32 -12.06
N GLY A 312 -7.61 24.20 -10.73
CA GLY A 312 -7.99 25.27 -9.80
C GLY A 312 -9.48 25.32 -9.43
N HIS A 313 -10.33 24.51 -10.07
CA HIS A 313 -11.77 24.42 -9.80
C HIS A 313 -12.07 23.26 -8.85
N LYS A 314 -13.05 23.46 -7.94
CA LYS A 314 -13.65 22.37 -7.16
C LYS A 314 -14.74 21.73 -8.02
N ILE A 315 -14.57 20.47 -8.38
CA ILE A 315 -15.49 19.74 -9.25
C ILE A 315 -16.07 18.57 -8.46
N ASN A 316 -17.39 18.45 -8.50
CA ASN A 316 -18.08 17.30 -7.96
C ASN A 316 -18.19 16.23 -9.06
N LEU A 317 -17.49 15.10 -8.91
CA LEU A 317 -17.56 13.99 -9.86
C LEU A 317 -18.99 13.47 -10.05
N PHE A 318 -19.84 13.66 -9.04
CA PHE A 318 -21.24 13.28 -9.07
C PHE A 318 -22.09 14.16 -10.01
N GLU A 319 -21.87 15.47 -10.02
CA GLU A 319 -22.58 16.39 -10.91
C GLU A 319 -22.27 16.10 -12.39
N VAL A 320 -21.03 15.70 -12.67
CA VAL A 320 -20.63 15.24 -14.02
C VAL A 320 -21.44 14.01 -14.41
N GLN A 321 -21.59 13.03 -13.51
CA GLN A 321 -22.34 11.80 -13.78
C GLN A 321 -23.82 12.04 -14.04
N GLU A 322 -24.46 12.91 -13.25
CA GLU A 322 -25.86 13.30 -13.43
C GLU A 322 -26.08 14.02 -14.75
N CYS A 323 -25.19 14.95 -15.12
CA CYS A 323 -25.27 15.64 -16.40
C CYS A 323 -25.14 14.66 -17.57
N VAL A 324 -24.19 13.71 -17.49
CA VAL A 324 -24.03 12.65 -18.51
C VAL A 324 -25.30 11.80 -18.59
N LEU A 325 -25.84 11.35 -17.45
CA LEU A 325 -27.03 10.51 -17.41
C LEU A 325 -28.25 11.23 -18.02
N GLN A 326 -28.48 12.49 -17.67
CA GLN A 326 -29.61 13.28 -18.17
C GLN A 326 -29.54 13.53 -19.69
N ASN A 327 -28.34 13.76 -20.23
CA ASN A 327 -28.15 14.09 -21.65
C ASN A 327 -28.01 12.86 -22.57
N THR A 328 -27.65 11.71 -22.01
CA THR A 328 -27.37 10.49 -22.79
C THR A 328 -28.31 9.33 -22.49
N ALA A 329 -28.97 9.33 -21.32
CA ALA A 329 -29.70 8.21 -20.75
C ALA A 329 -28.87 6.93 -20.56
N LEU A 330 -27.53 7.04 -20.53
CA LEU A 330 -26.62 5.91 -20.36
C LEU A 330 -26.10 5.82 -18.92
N PRO A 331 -26.11 4.61 -18.31
CA PRO A 331 -25.43 4.37 -17.04
C PRO A 331 -23.96 4.72 -17.17
N ASN A 332 -23.44 5.45 -16.20
CA ASN A 332 -22.07 5.94 -16.23
C ASN A 332 -21.49 6.07 -14.83
N VAL A 333 -20.16 6.04 -14.75
CA VAL A 333 -19.39 6.31 -13.53
C VAL A 333 -18.23 7.22 -13.89
N CYS A 334 -18.10 8.34 -13.18
CA CYS A 334 -16.97 9.23 -13.32
C CYS A 334 -16.02 9.03 -12.15
N ILE A 335 -14.75 8.73 -12.45
CA ILE A 335 -13.71 8.58 -11.44
C ILE A 335 -12.63 9.64 -11.62
N TRP A 336 -11.97 9.95 -10.51
CA TRP A 336 -10.71 10.63 -10.53
C TRP A 336 -9.60 9.61 -10.40
N TYR A 337 -8.68 9.63 -11.35
CA TYR A 337 -7.50 8.79 -11.40
C TYR A 337 -6.31 9.61 -10.88
N GLU A 338 -6.00 9.41 -9.60
CA GLU A 338 -5.06 10.26 -8.85
C GLU A 338 -3.64 10.19 -9.40
N ASP A 339 -3.21 9.02 -9.90
CA ASP A 339 -1.83 8.80 -10.35
C ASP A 339 -1.45 9.69 -11.55
N GLU A 340 -2.40 9.98 -12.45
CA GLU A 340 -2.18 10.87 -13.61
C GLU A 340 -2.90 12.22 -13.49
N TYR A 341 -3.59 12.48 -12.36
CA TYR A 341 -4.46 13.64 -12.18
C TYR A 341 -5.47 13.80 -13.34
N LYS A 342 -6.12 12.70 -13.73
CA LYS A 342 -7.09 12.66 -14.85
C LYS A 342 -8.48 12.25 -14.40
N MET A 343 -9.49 12.82 -15.05
CA MET A 343 -10.89 12.47 -14.88
C MET A 343 -11.35 11.51 -15.97
N ILE A 344 -11.83 10.33 -15.57
CA ILE A 344 -12.18 9.23 -16.47
C ILE A 344 -13.68 8.97 -16.36
N LEU A 345 -14.39 9.03 -17.49
CA LEU A 345 -15.81 8.71 -17.58
C LEU A 345 -15.98 7.33 -18.20
N PHE A 346 -16.52 6.39 -17.44
CA PHE A 346 -16.97 5.10 -17.94
C PHE A 346 -18.44 5.15 -18.30
N VAL A 347 -18.80 4.65 -19.48
CA VAL A 347 -20.18 4.58 -19.98
C VAL A 347 -20.53 3.14 -20.30
N GLU A 348 -21.62 2.65 -19.73
CA GLU A 348 -22.08 1.28 -19.94
C GLU A 348 -22.86 1.13 -21.25
N ILE A 349 -22.40 0.23 -22.12
CA ILE A 349 -23.10 -0.17 -23.34
C ILE A 349 -22.92 -1.68 -23.52
N LYS A 350 -24.03 -2.44 -23.48
CA LYS A 350 -24.01 -3.91 -23.45
C LYS A 350 -23.44 -4.56 -24.71
N GLU A 351 -23.65 -3.95 -25.87
CA GLU A 351 -23.21 -4.49 -27.16
C GLU A 351 -22.49 -3.41 -27.99
N PHE A 352 -21.19 -3.61 -28.23
CA PHE A 352 -20.40 -2.78 -29.12
C PHE A 352 -19.26 -3.60 -29.76
N ASN A 353 -18.76 -3.14 -30.91
CA ASN A 353 -17.50 -3.60 -31.49
C ASN A 353 -16.53 -2.41 -31.60
N GLU A 354 -15.23 -2.66 -31.81
CA GLU A 354 -14.21 -1.59 -31.79
C GLU A 354 -14.44 -0.49 -32.83
N ALA A 355 -14.91 -0.84 -34.03
CA ALA A 355 -15.23 0.14 -35.07
C ALA A 355 -16.40 1.06 -34.67
N VAL A 356 -17.40 0.51 -33.97
CA VAL A 356 -18.57 1.24 -33.46
C VAL A 356 -18.23 2.01 -32.18
N LYS A 357 -17.33 1.50 -31.33
CA LYS A 357 -16.87 2.11 -30.07
C LYS A 357 -16.41 3.55 -30.31
N LYS A 358 -15.50 3.76 -31.26
CA LYS A 358 -14.97 5.10 -31.60
C LYS A 358 -16.08 6.07 -32.02
N ARG A 359 -16.99 5.63 -32.89
CA ARG A 359 -18.11 6.46 -33.38
C ARG A 359 -19.08 6.83 -32.25
N ILE A 360 -19.31 5.94 -31.29
CA ILE A 360 -20.14 6.22 -30.12
C ILE A 360 -19.44 7.24 -29.22
N VAL A 361 -18.14 7.05 -28.92
CA VAL A 361 -17.37 8.00 -28.10
C VAL A 361 -17.37 9.39 -28.74
N ASP A 362 -17.18 9.51 -30.05
CA ASP A 362 -17.19 10.81 -30.72
C ASP A 362 -18.56 11.50 -30.64
N LYS A 363 -19.65 10.74 -30.76
CA LYS A 363 -21.01 11.27 -30.55
C LYS A 363 -21.24 11.69 -29.10
N LEU A 364 -20.75 10.93 -28.13
CA LEU A 364 -20.83 11.27 -26.70
C LEU A 364 -20.03 12.54 -26.41
N ARG A 365 -18.81 12.65 -26.93
CA ARG A 365 -17.98 13.86 -26.81
C ARG A 365 -18.70 15.09 -27.31
N VAL A 366 -19.27 15.04 -28.53
CA VAL A 366 -20.02 16.17 -29.10
C VAL A 366 -21.21 16.55 -28.22
N LYS A 367 -22.01 15.58 -27.77
CA LYS A 367 -23.14 15.86 -26.87
C LYS A 367 -22.70 16.48 -25.53
N LEU A 368 -21.65 15.93 -24.93
CA LEU A 368 -21.15 16.38 -23.62
C LEU A 368 -20.42 17.72 -23.72
N LEU A 369 -19.82 18.06 -24.86
CA LEU A 369 -19.15 19.35 -25.08
C LEU A 369 -20.13 20.53 -24.93
N HIS A 370 -21.40 20.31 -25.26
CA HIS A 370 -22.45 21.33 -25.12
C HIS A 370 -23.13 21.31 -23.74
N ALA A 371 -22.97 20.24 -22.96
CA ALA A 371 -23.67 20.04 -21.68
C ALA A 371 -22.77 20.26 -20.45
N LEU A 372 -21.46 20.06 -20.57
CA LEU A 372 -20.50 20.19 -19.46
C LEU A 372 -19.62 21.45 -19.63
N PRO A 373 -19.36 22.20 -18.55
CA PRO A 373 -18.27 23.18 -18.52
C PRO A 373 -16.93 22.55 -18.90
N ARG A 374 -16.00 23.36 -19.42
CA ARG A 374 -14.71 22.88 -19.96
C ARG A 374 -13.89 22.12 -18.91
N GLU A 375 -13.90 22.61 -17.68
CA GLU A 375 -13.23 22.04 -16.51
C GLU A 375 -13.86 20.71 -16.06
N CYS A 376 -15.14 20.50 -16.35
CA CYS A 376 -15.91 19.29 -16.03
C CYS A 376 -15.90 18.27 -17.18
N PHE A 377 -15.17 18.53 -18.27
CA PHE A 377 -15.08 17.60 -19.40
C PHE A 377 -14.07 16.47 -19.11
N PRO A 378 -14.44 15.17 -19.20
CA PRO A 378 -13.54 14.06 -18.92
C PRO A 378 -12.30 14.04 -19.82
N ASP A 379 -11.14 13.69 -19.27
CA ASP A 379 -9.90 13.49 -20.04
C ASP A 379 -10.02 12.25 -20.93
N HIS A 380 -10.66 11.19 -20.42
CA HIS A 380 -10.95 9.97 -21.15
C HIS A 380 -12.43 9.57 -20.99
N ILE A 381 -12.99 9.00 -22.07
CA ILE A 381 -14.34 8.44 -22.09
C ILE A 381 -14.21 7.01 -22.60
N GLU A 382 -14.51 6.05 -21.73
CA GLU A 382 -14.40 4.63 -22.02
C GLU A 382 -15.77 3.96 -22.04
N ILE A 383 -15.98 3.12 -23.05
CA ILE A 383 -17.18 2.29 -23.16
C ILE A 383 -16.88 0.92 -22.57
N ILE A 384 -17.70 0.49 -21.62
CA ILE A 384 -17.58 -0.81 -20.95
C ILE A 384 -18.88 -1.61 -21.11
N PRO A 385 -18.82 -2.95 -21.16
CA PRO A 385 -20.02 -3.77 -21.33
C PRO A 385 -20.95 -3.73 -20.11
N SER A 386 -20.37 -3.54 -18.92
CA SER A 386 -21.08 -3.45 -17.63
C SER A 386 -20.22 -2.72 -16.60
N ILE A 387 -20.81 -1.87 -15.77
CA ILE A 387 -20.13 -1.26 -14.62
C ILE A 387 -19.84 -2.34 -13.57
N PRO A 388 -18.58 -2.56 -13.16
CA PRO A 388 -18.25 -3.58 -12.17
C PRO A 388 -18.86 -3.22 -10.81
N LEU A 389 -19.36 -4.24 -10.11
CA LEU A 389 -19.89 -4.13 -8.76
C LEU A 389 -18.97 -4.84 -7.77
N SER A 390 -18.83 -4.27 -6.58
CA SER A 390 -18.18 -4.86 -5.42
C SER A 390 -19.00 -6.02 -4.86
N ASP A 391 -18.41 -6.80 -3.95
CA ASP A 391 -19.12 -7.89 -3.25
C ASP A 391 -20.37 -7.41 -2.52
N HIS A 392 -20.40 -6.13 -2.11
CA HIS A 392 -21.54 -5.47 -1.46
C HIS A 392 -22.63 -5.00 -2.44
N GLY A 393 -22.46 -5.24 -3.74
CA GLY A 393 -23.39 -4.85 -4.79
C GLY A 393 -23.40 -3.35 -5.08
N LYS A 394 -22.35 -2.60 -4.66
CA LYS A 394 -22.12 -1.19 -5.01
C LYS A 394 -21.12 -1.07 -6.15
N VAL A 395 -21.09 0.06 -6.87
CA VAL A 395 -20.05 0.34 -7.89
C VAL A 395 -18.63 0.11 -7.34
N ASP A 396 -17.82 -0.69 -8.05
CA ASP A 396 -16.44 -0.99 -7.69
C ASP A 396 -15.46 -0.01 -8.37
N LEU A 397 -15.20 1.09 -7.66
CA LEU A 397 -14.25 2.11 -8.10
C LEU A 397 -12.81 1.57 -8.23
N VAL A 398 -12.43 0.57 -7.44
CA VAL A 398 -11.08 -0.03 -7.49
C VAL A 398 -10.92 -0.83 -8.77
N THR A 399 -11.90 -1.67 -9.10
CA THR A 399 -11.89 -2.43 -10.37
C THR A 399 -11.91 -1.49 -11.57
N LEU A 400 -12.68 -0.41 -11.54
CA LEU A 400 -12.67 0.61 -12.61
C LEU A 400 -11.28 1.26 -12.78
N LYS A 401 -10.60 1.62 -11.68
CA LYS A 401 -9.21 2.13 -11.73
C LYS A 401 -8.26 1.10 -12.35
N VAL A 402 -8.36 -0.17 -11.95
CA VAL A 402 -7.56 -1.27 -12.53
C VAL A 402 -7.88 -1.50 -14.01
N MET A 403 -9.15 -1.38 -14.42
CA MET A 403 -9.55 -1.48 -15.83
C MET A 403 -8.92 -0.36 -16.66
N TYR A 404 -8.95 0.88 -16.17
CA TYR A 404 -8.29 2.00 -16.83
C TYR A 404 -6.77 1.82 -16.90
N GLN A 405 -6.14 1.37 -15.82
CA GLN A 405 -4.71 1.00 -15.81
C GLN A 405 -4.39 -0.01 -16.91
N LYS A 406 -5.17 -1.09 -17.02
CA LYS A 406 -4.98 -2.12 -18.06
C LYS A 406 -5.16 -1.56 -19.48
N LEU A 407 -6.14 -0.66 -19.68
CA LEU A 407 -6.37 0.00 -20.98
C LEU A 407 -5.19 0.88 -21.40
N ILE A 408 -4.59 1.61 -20.46
CA ILE A 408 -3.37 2.38 -20.72
C ILE A 408 -2.17 1.45 -21.01
N CYS A 409 -2.14 0.27 -20.40
CA CYS A 409 -1.08 -0.73 -20.63
C CYS A 409 -1.21 -1.55 -21.93
N SER A 410 -2.39 -1.61 -22.57
CA SER A 410 -2.66 -2.52 -23.70
C SER A 410 -2.26 -2.01 -25.10
N ASP A 411 -1.72 -0.80 -25.23
CA ASP A 411 -1.46 -0.15 -26.54
C ASP A 411 0.05 0.07 -26.82
N ASN A 412 0.90 -0.86 -26.38
CA ASN A 412 2.33 -0.61 -26.18
C ASN A 412 3.28 -0.87 -27.37
N GLU A 413 2.88 -1.58 -28.44
CA GLU A 413 3.84 -1.94 -29.51
C GLU A 413 4.14 -0.79 -30.48
N GLN A 414 3.15 0.00 -30.90
CA GLN A 414 3.37 1.18 -31.78
C GLN A 414 3.83 2.41 -30.97
N ARG A 415 3.34 2.55 -29.75
CA ARG A 415 3.50 3.75 -28.91
C ARG A 415 4.90 3.92 -28.34
N LEU A 416 5.62 2.84 -28.05
CA LEU A 416 7.00 2.91 -27.54
C LEU A 416 7.97 3.48 -28.59
N VAL A 417 7.81 3.08 -29.85
CA VAL A 417 8.59 3.61 -30.97
C VAL A 417 8.23 5.07 -31.24
N ASP A 418 6.94 5.42 -31.19
CA ASP A 418 6.49 6.80 -31.36
C ASP A 418 6.99 7.72 -30.24
N VAL A 419 6.91 7.29 -28.99
CA VAL A 419 7.43 8.03 -27.83
C VAL A 419 8.95 8.14 -27.93
N PHE A 420 9.65 7.06 -28.28
CA PHE A 420 11.10 7.09 -28.49
C PHE A 420 11.50 8.08 -29.59
N MET A 421 10.77 8.10 -30.71
CA MET A 421 10.96 9.07 -31.79
C MET A 421 10.69 10.51 -31.35
N ILE A 422 9.63 10.75 -30.58
CA ILE A 422 9.31 12.08 -30.03
C ILE A 422 10.43 12.56 -29.11
N LEU A 423 10.92 11.70 -28.22
CA LEU A 423 12.00 12.04 -27.30
C LEU A 423 13.32 12.26 -28.03
N TRP A 424 13.64 11.42 -29.02
CA TRP A 424 14.81 11.59 -29.89
C TRP A 424 14.81 12.96 -30.57
N CYS A 425 13.68 13.35 -31.18
CA CYS A 425 13.52 14.66 -31.80
C CYS A 425 13.58 15.81 -30.79
N LYS A 426 12.93 15.67 -29.64
CA LYS A 426 12.88 16.69 -28.57
C LYS A 426 14.28 17.02 -28.06
N TYR A 427 15.11 16.02 -27.78
CA TYR A 427 16.43 16.21 -27.16
C TYR A 427 17.54 16.60 -28.13
N LEU A 428 17.31 16.44 -29.43
CA LEU A 428 18.23 16.88 -30.49
C LEU A 428 17.75 18.14 -31.21
N GLY A 429 16.58 18.68 -30.83
CA GLY A 429 15.99 19.87 -31.47
C GLY A 429 15.56 19.62 -32.92
N LEU A 430 15.23 18.38 -33.28
CA LEU A 430 14.85 17.96 -34.63
C LEU A 430 13.34 17.98 -34.82
N SER A 431 12.89 18.12 -36.08
CA SER A 431 11.47 18.04 -36.43
C SER A 431 11.06 16.59 -36.69
N ILE A 432 9.96 16.13 -36.08
CA ILE A 432 9.37 14.80 -36.29
C ILE A 432 9.10 14.52 -37.77
N ASN A 433 8.75 15.54 -38.56
CA ASN A 433 8.46 15.41 -40.00
C ASN A 433 9.71 15.20 -40.86
N SER A 434 10.90 15.06 -40.26
CA SER A 434 12.18 14.88 -40.95
C SER A 434 12.89 13.56 -40.65
N ALA A 435 12.20 12.59 -40.03
CA ALA A 435 12.75 11.28 -39.63
C ALA A 435 13.53 10.57 -40.74
N GLU A 436 13.06 10.61 -41.98
CA GLU A 436 13.73 10.01 -43.15
C GLU A 436 15.12 10.59 -43.43
N LYS A 437 15.41 11.82 -42.99
CA LYS A 437 16.71 12.50 -43.23
C LYS A 437 17.80 12.11 -42.25
N PHE A 438 17.44 11.56 -41.09
CA PHE A 438 18.38 11.20 -40.01
C PHE A 438 18.26 9.75 -39.56
N GLU A 439 17.49 8.94 -40.29
CA GLU A 439 17.24 7.53 -39.96
C GLU A 439 18.52 6.69 -39.87
N ASN A 440 19.54 7.03 -40.66
CA ASN A 440 20.85 6.38 -40.68
C ASN A 440 21.92 7.13 -39.86
N CYS A 441 21.54 8.15 -39.08
CA CYS A 441 22.45 8.90 -38.23
C CYS A 441 22.38 8.38 -36.79
N THR A 442 23.53 8.41 -36.11
CA THR A 442 23.63 8.12 -34.68
C THR A 442 23.20 9.33 -33.85
N PHE A 443 22.91 9.11 -32.57
CA PHE A 443 22.46 10.18 -31.65
C PHE A 443 23.49 11.32 -31.52
N PHE A 444 24.78 11.00 -31.65
CA PHE A 444 25.89 11.97 -31.55
C PHE A 444 26.11 12.79 -32.82
N GLU A 445 25.98 12.17 -34.00
CA GLU A 445 26.11 12.87 -35.28
C GLU A 445 25.07 13.99 -35.44
N LEU A 446 23.94 13.87 -34.72
CA LEU A 446 22.86 14.85 -34.68
C LEU A 446 22.98 15.88 -33.54
N GLY A 447 24.12 15.90 -32.82
CA GLY A 447 24.41 16.89 -31.78
C GLY A 447 24.05 16.46 -30.35
N GLY A 448 23.70 15.19 -30.14
CA GLY A 448 23.45 14.61 -28.82
C GLY A 448 24.71 14.42 -27.99
N ASN A 449 24.55 14.36 -26.67
CA ASN A 449 25.64 14.09 -25.74
C ASN A 449 25.16 13.18 -24.59
N SER A 450 26.09 12.75 -23.74
CA SER A 450 25.77 11.81 -22.64
C SER A 450 24.68 12.33 -21.70
N ILE A 451 24.53 13.65 -21.55
CA ILE A 451 23.49 14.25 -20.70
C ILE A 451 22.12 14.16 -21.40
N THR A 452 22.04 14.47 -22.69
CA THR A 452 20.78 14.38 -23.44
C THR A 452 20.34 12.94 -23.69
N VAL A 453 21.27 11.98 -23.77
CA VAL A 453 20.99 10.54 -23.77
C VAL A 453 20.34 10.11 -22.45
N ILE A 454 20.95 10.51 -21.32
CA ILE A 454 20.42 10.18 -19.98
C ILE A 454 19.04 10.83 -19.78
N GLN A 455 18.83 12.06 -20.26
CA GLN A 455 17.53 12.73 -20.19
C GLN A 455 16.47 12.06 -21.07
N CYS A 456 16.82 11.70 -22.31
CA CYS A 456 15.95 10.96 -23.23
C CYS A 456 15.50 9.63 -22.62
N LEU A 457 16.44 8.85 -22.09
CA LEU A 457 16.14 7.56 -21.46
C LEU A 457 15.42 7.70 -20.12
N SER A 458 15.70 8.76 -19.36
CA SER A 458 15.00 9.08 -18.12
C SER A 458 13.52 9.39 -18.35
N GLU A 459 13.14 9.95 -19.50
CA GLU A 459 11.73 10.16 -19.85
C GLU A 459 11.10 8.90 -20.45
N LEU A 460 11.91 8.00 -21.05
CA LEU A 460 11.49 6.66 -21.49
C LEU A 460 11.34 5.66 -20.32
N LYS A 461 11.89 5.96 -19.12
CA LYS A 461 11.93 5.10 -17.92
C LYS A 461 10.58 4.63 -17.41
N CYS A 462 9.51 5.38 -17.64
CA CYS A 462 8.18 5.02 -17.14
C CYS A 462 7.60 3.76 -17.81
N THR A 463 8.30 3.16 -18.79
CA THR A 463 7.74 2.08 -19.62
C THR A 463 8.70 0.90 -19.86
N LEU A 464 9.95 0.92 -19.39
CA LEU A 464 10.96 -0.14 -19.62
C LEU A 464 11.76 -0.49 -18.35
N ASP A 465 12.17 -1.76 -18.19
CA ASP A 465 13.02 -2.24 -17.08
C ASP A 465 14.50 -1.78 -17.21
N THR A 466 15.18 -1.65 -16.08
CA THR A 466 16.53 -1.10 -15.87
C THR A 466 17.64 -1.79 -16.68
N THR A 467 17.55 -3.09 -16.93
CA THR A 467 18.51 -3.85 -17.76
C THR A 467 18.41 -3.46 -19.23
N LYS A 468 17.19 -3.34 -19.76
CA LYS A 468 16.92 -2.93 -21.15
C LYS A 468 17.28 -1.46 -21.38
N GLN A 469 17.25 -0.63 -20.33
CA GLN A 469 17.72 0.76 -20.38
C GLN A 469 19.23 0.85 -20.56
N ASN A 470 20.01 -0.03 -19.92
CA ASN A 470 21.46 -0.09 -20.08
C ASN A 470 21.83 -0.54 -21.50
N ASP A 471 21.10 -1.50 -22.07
CA ASP A 471 21.28 -1.93 -23.46
C ASP A 471 20.95 -0.80 -24.46
N LEU A 472 19.83 -0.10 -24.27
CA LEU A 472 19.44 1.04 -25.10
C LEU A 472 20.39 2.24 -24.92
N THR A 473 20.99 2.40 -23.75
CA THR A 473 22.05 3.40 -23.49
C THR A 473 23.23 3.15 -24.41
N THR A 474 23.78 1.94 -24.40
CA THR A 474 24.91 1.56 -25.27
C THR A 474 24.55 1.66 -26.74
N LEU A 475 23.34 1.25 -27.13
CA LEU A 475 22.87 1.34 -28.52
C LEU A 475 22.74 2.80 -29.00
N LEU A 476 22.29 3.73 -28.16
CA LEU A 476 22.21 5.15 -28.49
C LEU A 476 23.58 5.79 -28.78
N PHE A 477 24.66 5.24 -28.21
CA PHE A 477 26.03 5.69 -28.49
C PHE A 477 26.59 5.15 -29.80
N GLU A 478 26.16 3.95 -30.22
CA GLU A 478 26.88 3.18 -31.26
C GLU A 478 26.05 2.87 -32.50
N LYS A 479 24.72 3.07 -32.47
CA LYS A 479 23.79 2.64 -33.53
C LYS A 479 22.95 3.79 -34.10
N THR A 480 22.47 3.58 -35.31
CA THR A 480 21.65 4.57 -36.03
C THR A 480 20.23 4.64 -35.45
N PHE A 481 19.51 5.73 -35.72
CA PHE A 481 18.12 5.90 -35.28
C PHE A 481 17.22 4.71 -35.68
N LYS A 482 17.37 4.19 -36.90
CA LYS A 482 16.64 3.01 -37.41
C LYS A 482 16.88 1.77 -36.56
N GLU A 483 18.15 1.49 -36.26
CA GLU A 483 18.55 0.32 -35.48
C GLU A 483 18.07 0.43 -34.03
N CYS A 484 18.10 1.62 -33.46
CA CYS A 484 17.54 1.89 -32.14
C CYS A 484 16.02 1.70 -32.10
N CYS A 485 15.29 2.21 -33.11
CA CYS A 485 13.84 1.99 -33.24
C CYS A 485 13.49 0.52 -33.41
N ASN A 486 14.28 -0.25 -34.18
CA ASN A 486 14.13 -1.69 -34.31
C ASN A 486 14.41 -2.43 -32.99
N PHE A 487 15.41 -2.00 -32.22
CA PHE A 487 15.64 -2.57 -30.90
C PHE A 487 14.48 -2.28 -29.95
N VAL A 488 13.99 -1.04 -29.92
CA VAL A 488 12.86 -0.60 -29.10
C VAL A 488 11.57 -1.34 -29.48
N SER A 489 11.33 -1.60 -30.77
CA SER A 489 10.16 -2.36 -31.23
C SER A 489 10.18 -3.84 -30.84
N HIS A 490 11.35 -4.40 -30.51
CA HIS A 490 11.51 -5.79 -30.05
C HIS A 490 11.51 -5.95 -28.52
N LEU A 491 11.39 -4.86 -27.75
CA LEU A 491 11.30 -4.93 -26.29
C LEU A 491 9.89 -5.36 -25.83
N GLN A 492 9.63 -6.67 -25.72
CA GLN A 492 8.38 -7.17 -25.13
C GLN A 492 8.24 -6.81 -23.64
N ALA A 493 7.05 -6.35 -23.23
CA ALA A 493 6.65 -6.27 -21.82
C ALA A 493 6.37 -7.68 -21.26
N VAL A 494 6.79 -7.97 -20.03
CA VAL A 494 6.65 -9.30 -19.42
C VAL A 494 5.16 -9.59 -19.12
N PRO A 495 4.61 -10.76 -19.46
CA PRO A 495 3.26 -11.14 -19.07
C PRO A 495 3.20 -11.52 -17.58
N TYR A 496 2.13 -11.08 -16.91
CA TYR A 496 1.75 -11.46 -15.55
C TYR A 496 1.66 -13.00 -15.44
N LYS A 497 2.63 -13.64 -14.78
CA LYS A 497 2.62 -15.09 -14.54
C LYS A 497 1.67 -15.42 -13.39
N LYS A 498 0.66 -16.23 -13.72
CA LYS A 498 -0.27 -16.91 -12.79
C LYS A 498 0.47 -17.46 -11.56
N LEU A 499 -0.02 -17.09 -10.37
CA LEU A 499 0.40 -17.58 -9.05
C LEU A 499 0.65 -19.10 -9.05
N LYS A 500 1.93 -19.48 -8.97
CA LYS A 500 2.31 -20.84 -8.56
C LYS A 500 2.43 -20.86 -7.04
N LYS A 501 1.74 -21.82 -6.42
CA LYS A 501 1.79 -22.13 -4.99
C LYS A 501 3.24 -22.19 -4.50
N THR A 502 3.60 -21.33 -3.56
CA THR A 502 4.88 -21.35 -2.85
C THR A 502 4.96 -22.57 -1.94
N LYS A 503 6.03 -23.34 -2.06
CA LYS A 503 6.41 -24.44 -1.16
C LYS A 503 7.34 -23.88 -0.10
N TYR A 504 7.08 -24.22 1.16
CA TYR A 504 8.11 -24.23 2.21
C TYR A 504 9.16 -25.27 1.83
N VAL A 505 10.44 -24.88 1.78
CA VAL A 505 11.55 -25.79 1.49
C VAL A 505 12.58 -25.69 2.61
N HIS A 506 12.72 -26.76 3.38
CA HIS A 506 13.91 -27.00 4.20
C HIS A 506 14.95 -27.67 3.27
N ASP A 507 15.81 -26.88 2.63
CA ASP A 507 16.92 -27.45 1.88
C ASP A 507 18.05 -27.81 2.84
N THR A 508 18.31 -29.11 2.94
CA THR A 508 19.48 -29.70 3.60
C THR A 508 20.41 -30.19 2.50
N GLU A 509 21.11 -29.29 1.83
CA GLU A 509 22.22 -29.66 0.95
C GLU A 509 23.55 -29.26 1.59
N GLN A 510 24.36 -30.28 1.86
CA GLN A 510 25.72 -30.16 2.37
C GLN A 510 26.68 -30.06 1.18
N LEU A 511 27.43 -28.96 1.11
CA LEU A 511 28.63 -28.87 0.29
C LEU A 511 29.80 -28.55 1.20
N THR A 512 30.57 -29.58 1.54
CA THR A 512 31.81 -29.46 2.31
C THR A 512 32.98 -29.25 1.37
N VAL A 513 33.73 -28.15 1.58
CA VAL A 513 35.11 -28.00 1.10
C VAL A 513 36.02 -28.11 2.33
N GLU A 514 37.06 -28.93 2.21
CA GLU A 514 38.09 -29.18 3.25
C GLU A 514 39.20 -28.14 3.18
N GLY A 515 39.61 -27.65 4.35
CA GLY A 515 40.73 -26.73 4.56
C GLY A 515 40.73 -26.23 6.01
N THR A 516 41.90 -26.16 6.64
CA THR A 516 42.14 -25.80 8.05
C THR A 516 41.68 -24.36 8.36
N ASP A 517 40.99 -24.15 9.49
CA ASP A 517 40.29 -22.89 9.88
C ASP A 517 39.14 -22.44 8.95
N THR A 518 38.45 -23.38 8.27
CA THR A 518 37.31 -23.02 7.40
C THR A 518 36.02 -22.74 8.18
N ILE A 519 35.38 -21.63 7.82
CA ILE A 519 34.04 -21.28 8.30
C ILE A 519 33.02 -21.87 7.32
N GLU A 520 32.19 -22.79 7.82
CA GLU A 520 31.10 -23.35 7.04
C GLU A 520 29.90 -22.41 7.09
N LEU A 521 29.42 -21.94 5.93
CA LEU A 521 28.18 -21.18 5.78
C LEU A 521 27.06 -22.11 5.32
N LYS A 522 25.94 -22.14 6.06
CA LYS A 522 24.74 -22.92 5.70
C LYS A 522 23.50 -22.07 5.80
N ILE A 523 22.60 -22.19 4.83
CA ILE A 523 21.29 -21.56 4.90
C ILE A 523 20.52 -22.19 6.07
N ALA A 524 20.21 -21.38 7.08
CA ALA A 524 19.37 -21.77 8.20
C ALA A 524 17.91 -21.74 7.78
N TRP A 525 17.51 -20.64 7.13
CA TRP A 525 16.21 -20.43 6.53
C TRP A 525 16.29 -19.30 5.50
N ARG A 526 15.31 -19.23 4.61
CA ARG A 526 15.06 -18.09 3.71
C ARG A 526 13.60 -17.72 3.74
N TYR A 527 13.29 -16.45 3.48
CA TYR A 527 11.93 -15.94 3.43
C TYR A 527 11.72 -15.12 2.15
N ASP A 528 10.74 -15.50 1.34
CA ASP A 528 10.39 -14.85 0.07
C ASP A 528 9.52 -13.60 0.33
N LEU A 529 10.08 -12.43 0.00
CA LEU A 529 9.42 -11.13 0.04
C LEU A 529 8.74 -10.77 -1.29
N GLU A 530 8.68 -11.66 -2.28
CA GLU A 530 7.97 -11.51 -3.58
C GLU A 530 8.56 -10.50 -4.57
N ALA A 531 9.55 -9.70 -4.18
CA ALA A 531 10.33 -8.85 -5.06
C ALA A 531 11.75 -8.62 -4.51
N CYS A 532 12.59 -7.93 -5.27
CA CYS A 532 13.97 -7.62 -4.92
C CYS A 532 14.12 -7.10 -3.47
N VAL A 533 15.09 -7.67 -2.74
CA VAL A 533 15.38 -7.32 -1.35
C VAL A 533 16.75 -6.63 -1.29
N ASP A 534 16.77 -5.35 -1.67
CA ASP A 534 18.00 -4.52 -1.60
C ASP A 534 18.14 -3.84 -0.24
N SER A 535 17.07 -3.79 0.57
CA SER A 535 17.12 -3.27 1.93
C SER A 535 18.10 -4.08 2.79
N THR A 536 18.83 -3.41 3.66
CA THR A 536 19.71 -4.05 4.63
C THR A 536 18.87 -4.55 5.82
N PRO A 537 18.95 -5.83 6.20
CA PRO A 537 18.22 -6.33 7.37
C PRO A 537 18.65 -5.58 8.64
N THR A 538 17.70 -5.18 9.47
CA THR A 538 17.98 -4.59 10.77
C THR A 538 17.69 -5.61 11.85
N ILE A 539 18.71 -5.88 12.68
CA ILE A 539 18.58 -6.75 13.84
C ILE A 539 18.21 -5.84 15.02
N VAL A 540 16.97 -5.95 15.49
CA VAL A 540 16.43 -5.09 16.55
C VAL A 540 16.87 -5.61 17.92
N ASP A 541 16.85 -6.92 18.08
CA ASP A 541 17.39 -7.65 19.24
C ASP A 541 17.87 -9.05 18.79
N GLU A 542 18.29 -9.88 19.74
CA GLU A 542 18.78 -11.24 19.47
C GLU A 542 17.74 -12.19 18.82
N ARG A 543 16.47 -11.81 18.81
CA ARG A 543 15.33 -12.61 18.35
C ARG A 543 14.60 -12.01 17.17
N ILE A 544 14.85 -10.76 16.81
CA ILE A 544 14.05 -10.04 15.82
C ILE A 544 14.93 -9.48 14.71
N VAL A 545 14.54 -9.81 13.47
CA VAL A 545 15.06 -9.18 12.25
C VAL A 545 13.93 -8.54 11.46
N SER A 546 14.11 -7.28 11.09
CA SER A 546 13.16 -6.51 10.27
C SER A 546 13.80 -6.11 8.94
N ILE A 547 13.02 -6.14 7.86
CA ILE A 547 13.53 -5.80 6.52
C ILE A 547 12.41 -5.29 5.60
N GLY A 548 12.77 -4.39 4.70
CA GLY A 548 11.92 -3.91 3.60
C GLY A 548 12.20 -4.62 2.27
N SER A 549 11.29 -4.48 1.31
CA SER A 549 11.48 -4.98 -0.06
C SER A 549 10.80 -4.08 -1.09
N PHE A 550 11.10 -4.34 -2.36
CA PHE A 550 10.47 -3.67 -3.50
C PHE A 550 9.02 -4.13 -3.74
N SER A 551 8.55 -5.14 -3.00
CA SER A 551 7.15 -5.61 -3.08
C SER A 551 6.23 -4.83 -2.16
N HIS A 552 6.68 -3.69 -1.64
CA HIS A 552 5.98 -2.88 -0.64
C HIS A 552 5.87 -3.53 0.76
N LYS A 553 6.53 -4.68 0.98
CA LYS A 553 6.47 -5.40 2.25
C LYS A 553 7.58 -4.96 3.19
N PHE A 554 7.19 -4.49 4.37
CA PHE A 554 8.03 -4.39 5.55
C PHE A 554 7.70 -5.54 6.49
N ILE A 555 8.63 -6.46 6.71
CA ILE A 555 8.39 -7.66 7.50
C ILE A 555 9.30 -7.70 8.72
N THR A 556 8.78 -8.24 9.81
CA THR A 556 9.54 -8.61 10.99
C THR A 556 9.46 -10.12 11.18
N LEU A 557 10.61 -10.77 11.29
CA LEU A 557 10.75 -12.21 11.47
C LEU A 557 11.46 -12.53 12.78
N ASP A 558 11.17 -13.71 13.33
CA ASP A 558 11.98 -14.31 14.38
C ASP A 558 13.33 -14.72 13.77
N ALA A 559 14.43 -14.17 14.28
CA ALA A 559 15.77 -14.33 13.73
C ALA A 559 16.24 -15.81 13.74
N ILE A 560 15.73 -16.63 14.66
CA ILE A 560 16.15 -18.02 14.80
C ILE A 560 15.40 -18.93 13.82
N THR A 561 14.07 -18.76 13.75
CA THR A 561 13.15 -19.66 13.05
C THR A 561 12.73 -19.17 11.67
N GLY A 562 12.87 -17.88 11.39
CA GLY A 562 12.33 -17.25 10.18
C GLY A 562 10.81 -17.10 10.20
N ALA A 563 10.17 -17.37 11.34
CA ALA A 563 8.72 -17.24 11.47
C ALA A 563 8.31 -15.76 11.47
N ILE A 564 7.19 -15.45 10.79
CA ILE A 564 6.67 -14.09 10.74
C ILE A 564 6.19 -13.66 12.11
N VAL A 565 6.75 -12.56 12.61
CA VAL A 565 6.29 -11.85 13.81
C VAL A 565 5.24 -10.82 13.42
N SER A 566 5.55 -9.98 12.43
CA SER A 566 4.62 -8.99 11.88
C SER A 566 4.90 -8.69 10.41
N LEU A 567 3.90 -8.14 9.73
CA LEU A 567 3.97 -7.73 8.33
C LEU A 567 3.18 -6.43 8.16
N THR A 568 3.81 -5.45 7.52
CA THR A 568 3.22 -4.16 7.17
C THR A 568 3.40 -3.96 5.67
N ILE A 569 2.30 -3.60 4.98
CA ILE A 569 2.34 -3.22 3.56
C ILE A 569 2.38 -1.69 3.51
N LEU A 570 3.45 -1.13 2.95
CA LEU A 570 3.58 0.30 2.71
C LEU A 570 3.10 0.66 1.31
N PRO A 571 2.89 1.95 0.96
CA PRO A 571 2.38 2.31 -0.36
C PRO A 571 3.37 2.13 -1.52
N ASP A 572 4.68 2.06 -1.23
CA ASP A 572 5.74 2.00 -2.23
C ASP A 572 6.91 1.11 -1.76
N ALA A 573 7.93 0.95 -2.60
CA ALA A 573 9.12 0.14 -2.34
C ALA A 573 9.93 0.65 -1.13
N ILE A 574 10.57 -0.30 -0.45
CA ILE A 574 11.29 -0.07 0.80
C ILE A 574 12.74 -0.54 0.64
N GLU A 575 13.60 0.36 0.17
CA GLU A 575 15.05 0.13 0.11
C GLU A 575 15.76 0.55 1.41
N SER A 576 15.19 1.52 2.13
CA SER A 576 15.71 1.96 3.42
C SER A 576 15.75 0.79 4.42
N ALA A 577 16.84 0.64 5.17
CA ALA A 577 16.82 -0.18 6.37
C ALA A 577 16.09 0.57 7.49
N CYS A 578 15.61 -0.14 8.50
CA CYS A 578 14.97 0.52 9.64
C CYS A 578 15.96 0.81 10.77
N CYS A 579 15.66 1.81 11.60
CA CYS A 579 16.34 2.03 12.88
C CYS A 579 15.38 1.73 14.04
N ALA A 580 15.86 1.08 15.10
CA ALA A 580 15.06 0.76 16.27
C ALA A 580 14.99 1.94 17.25
N ILE A 581 13.79 2.26 17.73
CA ILE A 581 13.59 3.26 18.77
C ILE A 581 13.94 2.63 20.13
N PRO A 582 14.87 3.22 20.91
CA PRO A 582 15.34 2.65 22.17
C PRO A 582 14.21 2.39 23.16
N SER A 583 14.30 1.28 23.89
CA SER A 583 13.33 0.90 24.93
C SER A 583 11.87 0.76 24.48
N THR A 584 11.61 0.62 23.17
CA THR A 584 10.27 0.40 22.62
C THR A 584 10.27 -0.81 21.68
N SER A 585 9.09 -1.20 21.18
CA SER A 585 8.97 -2.17 20.08
C SER A 585 8.88 -1.48 18.71
N TYR A 586 9.27 -0.22 18.60
CA TYR A 586 9.06 0.57 17.39
C TYR A 586 10.33 0.67 16.55
N VAL A 587 10.14 0.61 15.24
CA VAL A 587 11.20 0.84 14.25
C VAL A 587 10.76 1.88 13.24
N CYS A 588 11.70 2.68 12.76
CA CYS A 588 11.44 3.68 11.74
C CYS A 588 12.13 3.32 10.43
N THR A 589 11.41 3.39 9.31
CA THR A 589 11.94 3.10 7.97
C THR A 589 11.48 4.13 6.95
N GLY A 590 12.33 4.43 5.96
CA GLY A 590 11.97 5.24 4.80
C GLY A 590 11.25 4.43 3.73
N CYS A 591 10.40 5.09 2.94
CA CYS A 591 9.66 4.50 1.83
C CYS A 591 9.71 5.42 0.60
N TYR A 592 9.55 4.85 -0.59
CA TYR A 592 9.59 5.59 -1.85
C TYR A 592 8.37 6.50 -2.07
N ASP A 593 7.28 6.28 -1.33
CA ASP A 593 6.13 7.19 -1.32
C ASP A 593 6.42 8.53 -0.61
N GLY A 594 7.67 8.73 -0.18
CA GLY A 594 8.16 9.93 0.48
C GLY A 594 7.79 10.01 1.96
N HIS A 595 7.36 8.93 2.60
CA HIS A 595 7.07 8.91 4.03
C HIS A 595 8.12 8.18 4.86
N LEU A 596 8.43 8.75 6.03
CA LEU A 596 9.10 8.03 7.12
C LEU A 596 8.00 7.37 7.95
N TYR A 597 8.04 6.04 8.08
CA TYR A 597 7.08 5.26 8.82
C TYR A 597 7.67 4.79 10.13
N CYS A 598 6.96 4.99 11.24
CA CYS A 598 7.21 4.32 12.51
C CYS A 598 6.24 3.15 12.65
N VAL A 599 6.78 1.94 12.81
CA VAL A 599 6.05 0.69 12.82
C VAL A 599 6.35 -0.06 14.12
N ASP A 600 5.32 -0.58 14.76
CA ASP A 600 5.49 -1.52 15.87
C ASP A 600 5.84 -2.91 15.34
N ILE A 601 7.03 -3.40 15.64
CA ILE A 601 7.56 -4.68 15.15
C ILE A 601 6.74 -5.88 15.65
N LYS A 602 5.99 -5.74 16.75
CA LYS A 602 5.18 -6.84 17.30
C LYS A 602 3.85 -6.99 16.58
N THR A 603 3.24 -5.87 16.17
CA THR A 603 1.88 -5.84 15.60
C THR A 603 1.86 -5.58 14.10
N GLY A 604 2.89 -4.93 13.56
CA GLY A 604 2.95 -4.42 12.19
C GLY A 604 2.13 -3.14 11.99
N PHE A 605 1.64 -2.52 13.06
CA PHE A 605 0.87 -1.28 12.95
C PHE A 605 1.78 -0.08 12.79
N ILE A 606 1.35 0.85 11.94
CA ILE A 606 1.98 2.15 11.80
C ILE A 606 1.56 2.99 13.02
N VAL A 607 2.53 3.34 13.86
CA VAL A 607 2.33 4.18 15.05
C VAL A 607 2.14 5.64 14.64
N TRP A 608 3.02 6.11 13.76
CA TRP A 608 2.95 7.43 13.14
C TRP A 608 3.69 7.41 11.81
N LYS A 609 3.46 8.42 10.97
CA LYS A 609 4.22 8.64 9.74
C LYS A 609 4.45 10.12 9.48
N TYR A 610 5.57 10.45 8.85
CA TYR A 610 5.91 11.81 8.46
C TYR A 610 6.13 11.91 6.96
N LYS A 611 5.51 12.91 6.30
CA LYS A 611 5.60 13.11 4.85
C LYS A 611 6.74 14.08 4.49
N SER A 612 7.70 13.62 3.70
CA SER A 612 8.72 14.44 3.03
C SER A 612 8.28 14.83 1.61
N GLY A 613 9.13 15.54 0.85
CA GLY A 613 8.81 16.02 -0.49
C GLY A 613 9.04 15.00 -1.61
N ASP A 614 9.81 13.93 -1.36
CA ASP A 614 10.22 12.92 -2.35
C ASP A 614 10.68 11.64 -1.64
N GLN A 615 11.10 10.62 -2.40
CA GLN A 615 11.50 9.29 -1.90
C GLN A 615 12.51 9.34 -0.74
N ILE A 616 12.36 8.44 0.24
CA ILE A 616 13.31 8.27 1.34
C ILE A 616 14.00 6.92 1.18
N LYS A 617 15.27 6.95 0.75
CA LYS A 617 16.09 5.73 0.54
C LYS A 617 17.10 5.48 1.67
N CYS A 618 17.56 6.53 2.34
CA CYS A 618 18.55 6.39 3.40
C CYS A 618 17.96 5.75 4.65
N THR A 619 18.79 5.05 5.41
CA THR A 619 18.44 4.57 6.76
C THR A 619 18.41 5.78 7.72
N PRO A 620 17.30 6.02 8.44
CA PRO A 620 17.23 7.10 9.42
C PRO A 620 18.20 6.89 10.61
N ALA A 621 18.62 7.98 11.25
CA ALA A 621 19.53 7.97 12.39
C ALA A 621 18.85 8.52 13.66
N ILE A 622 19.00 7.83 14.78
CA ILE A 622 18.40 8.21 16.06
C ILE A 622 19.43 8.89 16.97
N TYR A 623 18.98 9.93 17.67
CA TYR A 623 19.70 10.51 18.79
C TYR A 623 18.83 10.43 20.05
N GLU A 624 19.21 9.51 20.94
CA GLU A 624 18.40 9.14 22.12
C GLU A 624 18.21 10.32 23.09
N ASN A 625 19.27 11.11 23.33
CA ASN A 625 19.27 12.17 24.34
C ASN A 625 18.25 13.30 24.09
N ASN A 626 17.79 13.48 22.85
CA ASN A 626 16.78 14.49 22.49
C ASN A 626 15.56 13.89 21.77
N THR A 627 15.36 12.58 21.91
CA THR A 627 14.22 11.88 21.32
C THR A 627 14.03 12.09 19.80
N SER A 628 15.14 12.30 19.07
CA SER A 628 15.08 12.76 17.69
C SER A 628 15.52 11.69 16.69
N ILE A 629 14.91 11.73 15.51
CA ILE A 629 15.26 10.89 14.37
C ILE A 629 15.49 11.78 13.15
N THR A 630 16.67 11.63 12.55
CA THR A 630 17.12 12.41 11.39
C THR A 630 17.20 11.56 10.14
N PHE A 631 16.69 12.05 9.03
CA PHE A 631 16.68 11.36 7.74
C PHE A 631 16.72 12.35 6.58
N GLY A 632 17.27 11.90 5.44
CA GLY A 632 17.29 12.68 4.20
C GLY A 632 16.27 12.17 3.20
N SER A 633 15.88 13.03 2.26
CA SER A 633 14.99 12.69 1.16
C SER A 633 15.61 13.10 -0.18
N TYR A 634 15.07 12.55 -1.26
CA TYR A 634 15.43 12.92 -2.63
C TYR A 634 15.04 14.36 -2.98
N ASP A 635 14.18 14.99 -2.19
CA ASP A 635 13.74 16.38 -2.31
C ASP A 635 14.82 17.41 -1.95
N LYS A 636 16.04 16.95 -1.68
CA LYS A 636 17.22 17.74 -1.30
C LYS A 636 17.15 18.33 0.11
N MET A 637 16.29 17.78 0.96
CA MET A 637 16.13 18.21 2.34
C MET A 637 16.59 17.15 3.34
N LEU A 638 17.11 17.62 4.47
CA LEU A 638 17.36 16.87 5.69
C LEU A 638 16.28 17.22 6.71
N TYR A 639 15.66 16.20 7.28
CA TYR A 639 14.56 16.29 8.23
C TYR A 639 14.97 15.72 9.57
N CYS A 640 14.49 16.34 10.65
CA CYS A 640 14.58 15.82 12.00
C CYS A 640 13.22 15.90 12.66
N VAL A 641 12.69 14.75 13.07
CA VAL A 641 11.38 14.63 13.72
C VAL A 641 11.55 14.01 15.11
N ASN A 642 10.57 14.19 15.98
CA ASN A 642 10.53 13.54 17.28
C ASN A 642 10.07 12.10 17.10
N TYR A 643 10.84 11.12 17.57
CA TYR A 643 10.51 9.72 17.32
C TYR A 643 9.30 9.19 18.12
N ASN A 644 8.80 9.94 19.11
CA ASN A 644 7.64 9.51 19.91
C ASN A 644 6.31 9.75 19.15
N ASN A 645 6.22 10.82 18.37
CA ASN A 645 4.97 11.26 17.74
C ASN A 645 5.11 11.64 16.25
N GLY A 646 6.33 11.68 15.71
CA GLY A 646 6.61 12.07 14.33
C GLY A 646 6.56 13.57 14.06
N GLU A 647 6.48 14.43 15.09
CA GLU A 647 6.42 15.88 14.91
C GLU A 647 7.75 16.45 14.41
N LEU A 648 7.69 17.43 13.50
CA LEU A 648 8.87 18.09 12.96
C LEU A 648 9.60 18.91 14.02
N ILE A 649 10.89 18.64 14.22
CA ILE A 649 11.78 19.45 15.05
C ILE A 649 12.45 20.51 14.17
N TRP A 650 13.10 20.10 13.08
CA TRP A 650 13.69 21.02 12.10
C TRP A 650 13.82 20.39 10.71
N LYS A 651 13.94 21.24 9.69
CA LYS A 651 14.14 20.87 8.27
C LYS A 651 15.18 21.80 7.65
N ARG A 652 16.10 21.26 6.84
CA ARG A 652 17.20 22.01 6.21
C ARG A 652 17.47 21.59 4.78
N ASP A 653 17.82 22.55 3.94
CA ASP A 653 18.27 22.30 2.58
C ASP A 653 19.73 21.84 2.62
N ILE A 654 20.03 20.74 1.96
CA ILE A 654 21.39 20.19 1.85
C ILE A 654 21.93 20.26 0.40
N PHE A 655 21.20 20.95 -0.48
CA PHE A 655 21.58 21.32 -1.83
C PHE A 655 21.87 20.14 -2.77
N GLY A 656 21.31 18.95 -2.46
CA GLY A 656 21.41 17.74 -3.28
C GLY A 656 20.63 16.58 -2.66
N SER A 657 20.18 15.63 -3.48
CA SER A 657 19.38 14.48 -3.01
C SER A 657 20.20 13.59 -2.08
N VAL A 658 19.57 13.07 -1.02
CA VAL A 658 20.25 12.29 0.01
C VAL A 658 20.00 10.80 -0.19
N THR A 659 21.08 10.06 -0.44
CA THR A 659 21.10 8.59 -0.44
C THR A 659 21.92 8.02 0.71
N SER A 660 22.94 8.77 1.16
CA SER A 660 23.80 8.32 2.26
C SER A 660 23.04 8.32 3.58
N ASN A 661 23.26 7.29 4.39
CA ASN A 661 22.67 7.24 5.73
C ASN A 661 23.28 8.36 6.59
N PRO A 662 22.47 9.23 7.21
CA PRO A 662 22.96 10.15 8.23
C PRO A 662 23.64 9.38 9.36
N THR A 663 24.70 9.95 9.94
CA THR A 663 25.41 9.37 11.09
C THR A 663 25.53 10.44 12.17
N ILE A 664 25.28 10.05 13.42
CA ILE A 664 25.28 10.98 14.56
C ILE A 664 26.51 10.72 15.43
N HIS A 665 27.29 11.76 15.68
CA HIS A 665 28.43 11.71 16.59
C HIS A 665 28.67 13.08 17.22
N ASN A 666 28.98 13.12 18.52
CA ASN A 666 29.19 14.36 19.29
C ASN A 666 28.11 15.42 19.04
N GLU A 667 26.84 15.02 19.12
CA GLU A 667 25.66 15.89 18.95
C GLU A 667 25.53 16.52 17.55
N ARG A 668 26.22 15.95 16.57
CA ARG A 668 26.21 16.41 15.18
C ARG A 668 25.72 15.32 14.25
N VAL A 669 24.99 15.72 13.22
CA VAL A 669 24.56 14.87 12.12
C VAL A 669 25.49 15.08 10.95
N TYR A 670 26.09 14.00 10.46
CA TYR A 670 26.93 13.95 9.28
C TYR A 670 26.20 13.24 8.15
N VAL A 671 26.15 13.87 6.98
CA VAL A 671 25.42 13.33 5.82
C VAL A 671 26.05 13.85 4.52
N ALA A 672 25.98 13.03 3.48
CA ALA A 672 26.46 13.38 2.14
C ALA A 672 25.35 13.27 1.08
N THR A 673 25.54 13.98 -0.03
CA THR A 673 24.55 14.05 -1.12
C THR A 673 25.07 13.44 -2.43
N THR A 674 24.12 13.14 -3.30
CA THR A 674 24.37 12.72 -4.70
C THR A 674 25.12 13.76 -5.54
N LEU A 675 25.23 15.02 -5.09
CA LEU A 675 26.04 16.07 -5.72
C LEU A 675 27.41 16.24 -5.07
N GLY A 676 27.76 15.39 -4.09
CA GLY A 676 29.07 15.42 -3.44
C GLY A 676 29.23 16.49 -2.37
N SER A 677 28.13 17.01 -1.82
CA SER A 677 28.19 17.85 -0.61
C SER A 677 28.26 16.94 0.62
N CYS A 678 29.28 17.10 1.46
CA CYS A 678 29.36 16.55 2.80
C CYS A 678 29.07 17.65 3.82
N CYS A 679 28.10 17.43 4.70
CA CYS A 679 27.65 18.46 5.62
C CYS A 679 27.61 17.94 7.06
N SER A 680 27.81 18.85 8.01
CA SER A 680 27.58 18.64 9.43
C SER A 680 26.52 19.61 9.94
N PHE A 681 25.56 19.11 10.71
CA PHE A 681 24.49 19.90 11.32
C PHE A 681 24.42 19.64 12.82
N SER A 682 23.98 20.64 13.59
CA SER A 682 23.57 20.43 14.99
C SER A 682 22.34 19.53 15.05
N VAL A 683 22.37 18.47 15.87
CA VAL A 683 21.22 17.58 16.05
C VAL A 683 20.02 18.28 16.70
N PHE A 684 20.27 19.35 17.47
CA PHE A 684 19.25 20.08 18.20
C PHE A 684 18.55 21.15 17.34
N SER A 685 19.32 22.00 16.65
CA SER A 685 18.79 23.16 15.93
C SER A 685 18.72 22.98 14.41
N GLY A 686 19.38 21.95 13.88
CA GLY A 686 19.62 21.81 12.45
C GLY A 686 20.50 22.91 11.87
N GLU A 687 21.24 23.68 12.69
CA GLU A 687 22.18 24.67 12.17
C GLU A 687 23.34 23.97 11.45
N GLN A 688 23.68 24.43 10.24
CA GLN A 688 24.80 23.89 9.49
C GLN A 688 26.11 24.38 10.12
N ILE A 689 26.91 23.45 10.64
CA ILE A 689 28.20 23.75 11.28
C ILE A 689 29.27 23.96 10.21
N TRP A 690 29.32 23.07 9.23
CA TRP A 690 30.23 23.18 8.09
C TRP A 690 29.71 22.40 6.89
N LYS A 691 30.24 22.74 5.71
CA LYS A 691 29.98 22.08 4.43
C LYS A 691 31.30 21.92 3.67
N TYR A 692 31.52 20.74 3.11
CA TYR A 692 32.62 20.41 2.22
C TYR A 692 32.07 19.91 0.89
N ASN A 693 32.65 20.35 -0.23
CA ASN A 693 32.23 19.92 -1.56
C ASN A 693 33.31 19.03 -2.17
N ALA A 694 33.00 17.74 -2.32
CA ALA A 694 33.82 16.79 -3.05
C ALA A 694 33.67 16.92 -4.58
N ASN A 695 32.59 17.58 -5.05
CA ASN A 695 32.21 17.73 -6.48
C ASN A 695 32.02 16.40 -7.23
N VAL A 696 31.94 15.29 -6.49
CA VAL A 696 31.70 13.93 -7.00
C VAL A 696 30.61 13.30 -6.14
N PRO A 697 29.63 12.58 -6.71
CA PRO A 697 28.57 11.92 -5.96
C PRO A 697 29.11 11.04 -4.82
N ILE A 698 28.39 11.01 -3.70
CA ILE A 698 28.68 10.13 -2.55
C ILE A 698 27.38 9.42 -2.19
N PHE A 699 27.37 8.09 -2.29
CA PHE A 699 26.20 7.27 -1.95
C PHE A 699 26.35 6.56 -0.61
N GLY A 700 27.56 6.15 -0.28
CA GLY A 700 27.87 5.42 0.94
C GLY A 700 27.74 6.26 2.21
N SER A 701 27.40 5.58 3.31
CA SER A 701 27.38 6.17 4.66
C SER A 701 28.78 6.56 5.14
N PRO A 702 28.91 7.64 5.93
CA PRO A 702 30.19 8.00 6.54
C PRO A 702 30.64 7.00 7.61
N ALA A 703 31.95 6.97 7.85
CA ALA A 703 32.53 6.37 9.04
C ALA A 703 33.06 7.45 9.98
N ILE A 704 32.95 7.21 11.29
CA ILE A 704 33.48 8.09 12.34
C ILE A 704 34.67 7.41 13.00
N ILE A 705 35.82 8.10 12.99
CA ILE A 705 36.99 7.73 13.78
C ILE A 705 37.02 8.67 14.98
N THR A 706 37.11 8.12 16.19
CA THR A 706 36.97 8.90 17.43
C THR A 706 38.28 9.51 17.91
N GLN A 707 39.42 8.92 17.52
CA GLN A 707 40.75 9.37 17.93
C GLN A 707 41.74 9.29 16.75
N PRO A 708 42.04 10.42 16.07
CA PRO A 708 41.41 11.74 16.22
C PRO A 708 39.96 11.79 15.70
N SER A 709 39.19 12.79 16.11
CA SER A 709 37.77 12.95 15.73
C SER A 709 37.62 13.34 14.25
N LEU A 710 37.45 12.33 13.40
CA LEU A 710 37.37 12.44 11.95
C LEU A 710 36.09 11.78 11.41
N VAL A 711 35.57 12.37 10.33
CA VAL A 711 34.49 11.78 9.53
C VAL A 711 35.02 11.49 8.13
N GLY A 712 34.82 10.25 7.67
CA GLY A 712 35.26 9.76 6.37
C GLY A 712 34.09 9.50 5.43
N TRP A 713 34.28 9.83 4.15
CA TRP A 713 33.42 9.38 3.06
C TRP A 713 34.25 8.86 1.90
N VAL A 714 33.65 7.99 1.10
CA VAL A 714 34.21 7.57 -0.18
C VAL A 714 33.30 8.04 -1.31
N SER A 715 33.86 8.78 -2.27
CA SER A 715 33.12 9.22 -3.45
C SER A 715 32.91 8.07 -4.44
N VAL A 716 31.93 8.24 -5.33
CA VAL A 716 31.69 7.30 -6.42
C VAL A 716 32.91 7.14 -7.32
N SER A 717 33.80 8.14 -7.42
CA SER A 717 35.07 8.04 -8.16
C SER A 717 36.20 7.35 -7.39
N GLY A 718 35.92 6.75 -6.23
CA GLY A 718 36.92 6.03 -5.44
C GLY A 718 37.85 6.93 -4.61
N ILE A 719 37.47 8.17 -4.31
CA ILE A 719 38.25 9.05 -3.43
C ILE A 719 37.73 8.91 -2.00
N LEU A 720 38.47 8.20 -1.15
CA LEU A 720 38.27 8.22 0.29
C LEU A 720 38.81 9.54 0.85
N THR A 721 37.98 10.32 1.53
CA THR A 721 38.36 11.62 2.12
C THR A 721 37.98 11.65 3.59
N PHE A 722 38.92 12.06 4.45
CA PHE A 722 38.67 12.32 5.86
C PHE A 722 38.69 13.81 6.15
N LEU A 723 37.66 14.27 6.86
CA LEU A 723 37.49 15.64 7.32
C LEU A 723 37.51 15.68 8.85
N SER A 724 37.98 16.77 9.42
CA SER A 724 37.82 17.05 10.85
C SER A 724 36.32 17.19 11.18
N CYS A 725 35.86 16.44 12.19
CA CYS A 725 34.49 16.55 12.69
C CYS A 725 34.15 17.97 13.16
N ASP A 726 35.15 18.73 13.63
CA ASP A 726 34.98 20.03 14.27
C ASP A 726 34.66 21.14 13.26
N ASN A 727 35.41 21.20 12.16
CA ASN A 727 35.41 22.33 11.23
C ASN A 727 35.30 21.92 9.75
N GLY A 728 35.21 20.62 9.44
CA GLY A 728 35.06 20.13 8.07
C GLY A 728 36.31 20.29 7.20
N LYS A 729 37.47 20.66 7.77
CA LYS A 729 38.72 20.76 7.03
C LYS A 729 39.18 19.37 6.61
N LYS A 730 39.57 19.25 5.34
CA LYS A 730 40.18 18.03 4.80
C LYS A 730 41.50 17.76 5.51
N ILE A 731 41.61 16.55 6.07
CA ILE A 731 42.80 16.05 6.74
C ILE A 731 43.63 15.24 5.75
N THR A 732 43.00 14.27 5.08
CA THR A 732 43.69 13.40 4.12
C THR A 732 42.72 12.81 3.11
N SER A 733 43.27 12.24 2.03
CA SER A 733 42.51 11.48 1.05
C SER A 733 43.33 10.35 0.45
N PHE A 734 42.66 9.29 0.03
CA PHE A 734 43.24 8.12 -0.60
C PHE A 734 42.42 7.73 -1.83
N GLN A 735 43.09 7.51 -2.97
CA GLN A 735 42.45 7.11 -4.22
C GLN A 735 42.50 5.59 -4.36
N VAL A 736 41.37 4.99 -4.72
CA VAL A 736 41.30 3.59 -5.19
C VAL A 736 40.95 3.52 -6.68
N ASP A 737 41.37 2.44 -7.32
CA ASP A 737 41.12 2.22 -8.76
C ASP A 737 39.73 1.64 -9.01
N GLY A 738 38.67 2.44 -8.99
CA GLY A 738 37.33 1.99 -9.36
C GLY A 738 36.22 2.78 -8.68
N ASN A 739 34.98 2.46 -9.04
CA ASN A 739 33.83 3.17 -8.50
C ASN A 739 33.36 2.55 -7.18
N VAL A 740 33.05 3.39 -6.20
CA VAL A 740 32.63 2.93 -4.87
C VAL A 740 31.20 3.35 -4.59
N PHE A 741 30.35 2.36 -4.32
CA PHE A 741 28.94 2.57 -3.98
C PHE A 741 28.62 2.17 -2.53
N SER A 742 29.51 1.41 -1.88
CA SER A 742 29.33 0.99 -0.49
C SER A 742 29.58 2.15 0.48
N GLY A 743 28.99 2.06 1.68
CA GLY A 743 29.42 2.85 2.82
C GLY A 743 30.79 2.44 3.35
N LEU A 744 31.24 3.15 4.38
CA LEU A 744 32.43 2.79 5.14
C LEU A 744 32.01 2.05 6.41
N CYS A 745 32.64 0.92 6.69
CA CYS A 745 32.60 0.26 8.00
C CYS A 745 33.95 0.51 8.70
N ASN A 746 33.95 0.82 10.00
CA ASN A 746 35.18 1.10 10.72
C ASN A 746 35.36 0.28 11.99
N PHE A 747 36.62 0.02 12.32
CA PHE A 747 37.06 -0.58 13.58
C PHE A 747 38.31 0.16 14.05
N GLY A 748 38.20 0.94 15.11
CA GLY A 748 39.27 1.86 15.54
C GLY A 748 39.59 2.87 14.44
N ASP A 749 40.86 2.91 14.03
CA ASP A 749 41.42 3.77 12.99
C ASP A 749 41.42 3.13 11.58
N PHE A 750 40.81 1.96 11.43
CA PHE A 750 40.66 1.26 10.15
C PHE A 750 39.28 1.50 9.54
N VAL A 751 39.25 1.63 8.22
CA VAL A 751 38.02 1.62 7.41
C VAL A 751 38.09 0.54 6.35
N VAL A 752 36.96 -0.15 6.18
CA VAL A 752 36.78 -1.24 5.21
C VAL A 752 35.59 -0.91 4.32
N PHE A 753 35.76 -1.08 3.01
CA PHE A 753 34.72 -0.81 2.02
C PHE A 753 34.89 -1.64 0.75
N GLY A 754 33.80 -1.84 0.03
CA GLY A 754 33.73 -2.57 -1.23
C GLY A 754 33.87 -1.64 -2.44
N CYS A 755 34.31 -2.18 -3.57
CA CYS A 755 34.44 -1.44 -4.82
C CYS A 755 33.88 -2.24 -6.00
N SER A 756 33.44 -1.54 -7.04
CA SER A 756 32.88 -2.15 -8.24
C SER A 756 33.91 -2.93 -9.06
N ASN A 757 35.20 -2.67 -8.84
CA ASN A 757 36.34 -3.34 -9.46
C ASN A 757 36.64 -4.75 -8.89
N HIS A 758 35.68 -5.34 -8.16
CA HIS A 758 35.78 -6.63 -7.49
C HIS A 758 36.73 -6.67 -6.29
N LYS A 759 37.18 -5.52 -5.78
CA LYS A 759 38.10 -5.45 -4.64
C LYS A 759 37.45 -4.88 -3.39
N MET A 760 37.81 -5.43 -2.24
CA MET A 760 37.58 -4.85 -0.92
C MET A 760 38.89 -4.22 -0.43
N TYR A 761 38.80 -3.00 0.08
CA TYR A 761 39.93 -2.23 0.57
C TYR A 761 39.86 -2.12 2.10
N CYS A 762 41.01 -2.31 2.75
CA CYS A 762 41.21 -1.95 4.15
C CYS A 762 42.27 -0.86 4.24
N VAL A 763 41.87 0.31 4.74
CA VAL A 763 42.73 1.50 4.86
C VAL A 763 42.75 1.91 6.33
N ARG A 764 43.93 2.19 6.84
CA ARG A 764 44.13 2.68 8.21
C ARG A 764 44.56 4.14 8.18
N ILE A 765 44.06 4.94 9.11
CA ILE A 765 44.57 6.29 9.34
C ILE A 765 45.63 6.25 10.43
N VAL A 766 46.85 6.68 10.10
CA VAL A 766 47.94 6.81 11.06
C VAL A 766 48.52 8.20 10.90
N GLU A 767 48.61 8.97 11.99
CA GLU A 767 49.19 10.32 12.00
C GLU A 767 48.56 11.25 10.94
N ASN A 768 47.23 11.19 10.77
CA ASN A 768 46.49 11.94 9.75
C ASN A 768 46.80 11.57 8.29
N GLU A 769 47.43 10.42 8.03
CA GLU A 769 47.64 9.89 6.68
C GLU A 769 46.91 8.56 6.47
N CYS A 770 46.35 8.35 5.28
CA CYS A 770 45.77 7.08 4.88
C CYS A 770 46.87 6.11 4.45
N ARG A 771 46.92 4.93 5.08
CA ARG A 771 47.80 3.81 4.70
C ARG A 771 46.94 2.62 4.27
N LEU A 772 47.16 2.14 3.04
CA LEU A 772 46.55 0.91 2.57
C LEU A 772 47.14 -0.28 3.35
N CYS A 773 46.28 -1.04 4.03
CA CYS A 773 46.71 -2.22 4.80
C CYS A 773 46.76 -3.46 3.92
N TYR A 774 45.63 -3.78 3.29
CA TYR A 774 45.51 -4.91 2.38
C TYR A 774 44.34 -4.71 1.42
N VAL A 775 44.33 -5.52 0.35
CA VAL A 775 43.27 -5.55 -0.67
C VAL A 775 42.88 -6.99 -0.91
N VAL A 776 41.58 -7.27 -0.89
CA VAL A 776 41.02 -8.60 -1.19
C VAL A 776 40.33 -8.53 -2.52
N THR A 777 40.68 -9.40 -3.47
CA THR A 777 39.99 -9.51 -4.76
C THR A 777 38.98 -10.65 -4.70
N LEU A 778 37.71 -10.35 -4.97
CA LEU A 778 36.59 -11.30 -5.01
C LEU A 778 36.15 -11.54 -6.46
N ASP A 779 35.15 -12.39 -6.65
CA ASP A 779 34.66 -12.84 -7.97
C ASP A 779 33.70 -11.86 -8.68
N SER A 780 33.30 -10.80 -8.00
CA SER A 780 32.31 -9.82 -8.47
C SER A 780 32.42 -8.48 -7.73
N SER A 781 31.78 -7.46 -8.30
CA SER A 781 31.61 -6.13 -7.73
C SER A 781 31.07 -6.22 -6.30
N ILE A 782 31.45 -5.26 -5.46
CA ILE A 782 31.02 -5.16 -4.07
C ILE A 782 30.37 -3.79 -3.88
N THR A 783 29.04 -3.73 -4.02
CA THR A 783 28.27 -2.50 -3.74
C THR A 783 27.72 -2.47 -2.32
N ALA A 784 27.52 -3.63 -1.71
CA ALA A 784 27.09 -3.78 -0.33
C ALA A 784 28.17 -3.29 0.65
N THR A 785 27.77 -2.70 1.76
CA THR A 785 28.70 -2.26 2.81
C THR A 785 29.17 -3.48 3.61
N PRO A 786 30.49 -3.73 3.72
CA PRO A 786 31.02 -4.79 4.58
C PRO A 786 30.57 -4.62 6.03
N HIS A 787 30.49 -5.73 6.76
CA HIS A 787 30.10 -5.71 8.18
C HIS A 787 31.15 -6.39 9.04
N LEU A 788 31.75 -5.63 9.95
CA LEU A 788 32.70 -6.13 10.94
C LEU A 788 31.96 -6.62 12.18
N PHE A 789 32.35 -7.78 12.70
CA PHE A 789 31.75 -8.38 13.89
C PHE A 789 32.78 -9.19 14.70
N SER A 790 32.55 -9.33 15.99
CA SER A 790 33.41 -10.13 16.88
C SER A 790 32.99 -11.61 16.86
N TYR A 791 33.96 -12.51 16.80
CA TYR A 791 33.76 -13.96 16.85
C TYR A 791 34.95 -14.62 17.56
N PHE A 792 34.72 -15.26 18.71
CA PHE A 792 35.75 -15.90 19.55
C PHE A 792 37.02 -15.04 19.74
N ASN A 793 36.85 -13.78 20.16
CA ASN A 793 37.94 -12.79 20.36
C ASN A 793 38.74 -12.40 19.11
N LYS A 794 38.29 -12.77 17.91
CA LYS A 794 38.79 -12.25 16.63
C LYS A 794 37.75 -11.33 16.00
N ILE A 795 38.20 -10.39 15.18
CA ILE A 795 37.30 -9.57 14.36
C ILE A 795 37.20 -10.21 12.98
N LEU A 796 35.99 -10.50 12.55
CA LEU A 796 35.70 -11.02 11.22
C LEU A 796 34.96 -9.95 10.39
N CYS A 797 35.01 -10.13 9.08
CA CYS A 797 34.33 -9.30 8.10
C CYS A 797 33.40 -10.16 7.25
N ALA A 798 32.12 -9.81 7.24
CA ALA A 798 31.12 -10.33 6.31
C ALA A 798 31.01 -9.42 5.09
N VAL A 799 31.11 -10.00 3.90
CA VAL A 799 31.05 -9.26 2.62
C VAL A 799 30.07 -9.95 1.69
N ALA A 800 29.23 -9.18 1.01
CA ALA A 800 28.37 -9.68 -0.04
C ALA A 800 28.75 -9.06 -1.39
N SER A 801 28.80 -9.87 -2.43
CA SER A 801 29.11 -9.44 -3.79
C SER A 801 27.87 -9.46 -4.68
N ASN A 802 27.88 -8.63 -5.73
CA ASN A 802 26.74 -8.49 -6.62
C ASN A 802 26.36 -9.77 -7.38
N LYS A 803 27.26 -10.76 -7.50
CA LYS A 803 26.95 -12.08 -8.10
C LYS A 803 26.22 -13.04 -7.16
N GLY A 804 25.90 -12.61 -5.93
CA GLY A 804 25.20 -13.47 -4.97
C GLY A 804 26.11 -14.25 -4.02
N CYS A 805 27.43 -14.00 -4.02
CA CYS A 805 28.33 -14.64 -3.07
C CYS A 805 28.40 -13.87 -1.74
N VAL A 806 28.29 -14.59 -0.63
CA VAL A 806 28.57 -14.14 0.73
C VAL A 806 29.89 -14.73 1.20
N TYR A 807 30.74 -13.89 1.79
CA TYR A 807 32.08 -14.21 2.26
C TYR A 807 32.25 -13.89 3.73
N ILE A 808 32.99 -14.74 4.44
CA ILE A 808 33.51 -14.45 5.79
C ILE A 808 35.05 -14.52 5.74
N MET A 809 35.71 -13.52 6.32
CA MET A 809 37.16 -13.42 6.37
C MET A 809 37.64 -12.76 7.68
N PRO A 810 38.88 -13.01 8.15
CA PRO A 810 39.46 -12.26 9.27
C PRO A 810 39.72 -10.83 8.83
N PHE A 811 39.45 -9.90 9.73
CA PHE A 811 39.73 -8.49 9.50
C PHE A 811 41.24 -8.21 9.38
N GLU A 812 42.11 -9.02 9.98
CA GLU A 812 43.54 -8.73 10.02
C GLU A 812 44.25 -8.96 8.68
N CYS A 813 43.78 -9.93 7.88
CA CYS A 813 44.44 -10.36 6.66
C CYS A 813 43.51 -10.49 5.44
N GLY A 814 42.19 -10.51 5.64
CA GLY A 814 41.21 -10.59 4.54
C GLY A 814 41.19 -11.92 3.79
N THR A 815 41.82 -12.97 4.32
CA THR A 815 41.78 -14.31 3.70
C THR A 815 40.38 -14.90 3.82
N VAL A 816 39.79 -15.38 2.72
CA VAL A 816 38.44 -15.96 2.73
C VAL A 816 38.43 -17.27 3.51
N LEU A 817 37.69 -17.32 4.63
CA LEU A 817 37.49 -18.53 5.45
C LEU A 817 36.23 -19.30 5.07
N GLY A 818 35.20 -18.59 4.58
CA GLY A 818 33.92 -19.15 4.21
C GLY A 818 33.34 -18.42 3.01
N LYS A 819 32.72 -19.19 2.10
CA LYS A 819 32.02 -18.68 0.92
C LYS A 819 30.71 -19.45 0.74
N LEU A 820 29.63 -18.74 0.42
CA LEU A 820 28.36 -19.32 -0.02
C LEU A 820 27.81 -18.55 -1.21
N GLN A 821 27.37 -19.26 -2.25
CA GLN A 821 26.69 -18.69 -3.42
C GLN A 821 25.17 -18.79 -3.22
N LEU A 822 24.46 -17.67 -3.33
CA LEU A 822 23.00 -17.59 -3.34
C LEU A 822 22.48 -17.55 -4.79
N GLU A 823 21.16 -17.70 -4.98
CA GLU A 823 20.55 -17.85 -6.30
C GLU A 823 20.44 -16.54 -7.10
N GLY A 824 20.49 -15.39 -6.43
CA GLY A 824 20.36 -14.07 -7.07
C GLY A 824 21.44 -13.06 -6.69
N GLU A 825 21.38 -11.88 -7.29
CA GLU A 825 22.28 -10.77 -6.99
C GLU A 825 22.07 -10.22 -5.57
N ILE A 826 23.13 -9.71 -4.94
CA ILE A 826 23.05 -9.10 -3.60
C ILE A 826 23.55 -7.66 -3.66
N PHE A 827 22.65 -6.74 -3.29
CA PHE A 827 22.95 -5.31 -3.05
C PHE A 827 22.77 -4.93 -1.58
N SER A 828 22.01 -5.75 -0.83
CA SER A 828 21.83 -5.64 0.61
C SER A 828 23.14 -5.83 1.37
N SER A 829 23.38 -4.99 2.37
CA SER A 829 24.56 -5.15 3.23
C SER A 829 24.34 -6.31 4.20
N PRO A 830 25.31 -7.23 4.39
CA PRO A 830 25.16 -8.30 5.36
C PRO A 830 25.13 -7.73 6.78
N ARG A 831 24.36 -8.39 7.67
CA ARG A 831 24.35 -8.11 9.10
C ARG A 831 24.51 -9.39 9.90
N VAL A 832 25.31 -9.32 10.96
CA VAL A 832 25.64 -10.50 11.76
C VAL A 832 25.19 -10.28 13.21
N SER A 833 24.53 -11.28 13.78
CA SER A 833 24.23 -11.36 15.21
C SER A 833 24.12 -12.82 15.62
N ASN A 834 24.62 -13.17 16.81
CA ASN A 834 24.51 -14.50 17.39
C ASN A 834 24.89 -15.66 16.43
N ASN A 835 26.06 -15.54 15.78
CA ASN A 835 26.59 -16.51 14.80
C ASN A 835 25.67 -16.76 13.59
N ARG A 836 24.78 -15.80 13.30
CA ARG A 836 23.91 -15.81 12.13
C ARG A 836 24.16 -14.57 11.30
N LEU A 837 24.19 -14.77 9.99
CA LEU A 837 24.30 -13.71 9.00
C LEU A 837 22.96 -13.57 8.28
N TYR A 838 22.48 -12.33 8.18
CA TYR A 838 21.26 -11.97 7.48
C TYR A 838 21.61 -11.13 6.26
N VAL A 839 21.01 -11.42 5.11
CA VAL A 839 21.24 -10.67 3.87
C VAL A 839 20.03 -10.77 2.93
N GLY A 840 19.64 -9.63 2.34
CA GLY A 840 18.63 -9.58 1.29
C GLY A 840 19.21 -9.93 -0.08
N CYS A 841 18.42 -10.59 -0.93
CA CYS A 841 18.82 -11.00 -2.27
C CYS A 841 17.74 -10.63 -3.30
N ARG A 842 18.15 -10.38 -4.54
CA ARG A 842 17.26 -10.07 -5.66
C ARG A 842 16.54 -11.29 -6.26
N ASP A 843 16.77 -12.47 -5.72
CA ASP A 843 15.92 -13.65 -5.93
C ASP A 843 14.62 -13.61 -5.09
N ASN A 844 14.32 -12.44 -4.52
CA ASN A 844 13.21 -12.12 -3.63
C ASN A 844 13.37 -12.55 -2.18
N ASN A 845 14.48 -13.15 -1.77
CA ASN A 845 14.60 -13.71 -0.42
C ASN A 845 15.42 -12.84 0.55
N LEU A 846 14.98 -12.83 1.81
CA LEU A 846 15.86 -12.62 2.96
C LEU A 846 16.45 -13.98 3.37
N TYR A 847 17.77 -14.08 3.38
CA TYR A 847 18.50 -15.26 3.85
C TYR A 847 18.98 -15.09 5.28
N CYS A 848 18.85 -16.15 6.08
CA CYS A 848 19.58 -16.34 7.33
C CYS A 848 20.57 -17.48 7.14
N LEU A 849 21.86 -17.21 7.34
CA LEU A 849 22.94 -18.17 7.25
C LEU A 849 23.50 -18.44 8.64
N ASN A 850 23.62 -19.70 9.02
CA ASN A 850 24.46 -20.09 10.14
C ASN A 850 25.90 -20.14 9.66
N PHE A 851 26.83 -19.66 10.47
CA PHE A 851 28.24 -19.92 10.24
C PHE A 851 28.89 -20.54 11.48
N ARG A 852 29.66 -21.61 11.26
CA ARG A 852 30.35 -22.37 12.32
C ARG A 852 31.80 -22.62 11.95
N ASN A 853 32.66 -22.60 12.97
CA ASN A 853 34.05 -23.01 12.83
C ASN A 853 34.13 -24.54 13.03
N LYS A 854 34.64 -25.26 12.03
CA LYS A 854 34.74 -26.73 12.07
C LYS A 854 35.66 -27.25 13.18
N ASP A 855 36.64 -26.45 13.62
CA ASP A 855 37.69 -26.90 14.56
C ASP A 855 37.37 -26.60 16.04
N VAL A 856 36.40 -25.73 16.33
CA VAL A 856 36.08 -25.30 17.72
C VAL A 856 34.89 -26.07 18.31
N ASP A 857 33.92 -26.48 17.49
CA ASP A 857 32.73 -27.23 17.94
C ASP A 857 32.94 -28.77 17.97
N ALA A 858 34.13 -29.25 17.60
CA ALA A 858 34.53 -30.66 17.69
C ALA A 858 35.13 -31.06 19.07
N LEU A 859 35.30 -30.08 19.96
CA LEU A 859 35.67 -30.20 21.38
C LEU A 859 34.44 -29.98 22.25
#